data_AF-A0A0B8P3Y0-F1
#
_entry.id   AF-A0A0B8P3Y0-F1
#
_cell.length_a   1.000
_cell.length_b   1.000
_cell.length_c   1.000
_cell.angle_alpha   90.00
_cell.angle_beta   90.00
_cell.angle_gamma   90.00
#
_symmetry.space_group_name_H-M   'P 1'
#
loop_
_entity.id
_entity.type
_entity.pdbx_description
1 polymer ?
#
loop_
_entity_poly.entity_id
_entity_poly.type
_entity_poly.pdbx_seq_one_letter_code
_entity_poly.pdbx_strand_id
1 'polypeptide(L)'
;MVRKWTESTWWGKKTYYAKFVEESKVRYESTHSIRADYGVAITFTGLEAGSIDITSENGGSVIVQGAISNTEGTTTITTDADIITKSTGSVGGMDIVLDAKRIGGEVQTNVDGSIEAASNALRVNLTNNGGGGITASTNGGRINIVETDGPLVVKNITSATSRQLSNDTGGKVYLSAVGGVEAESGTAGVVRGGQIYINSEAHVGSNSQALAIDSGVKNTDSVTVLAVNDIYLSETDGDFLVKEITSTSGDVTVTASKGSLIDANNSTARDERTYEDLSTGLWENLGLIGGSDAANAKIQNVIDAYVSAREMEYSTYWNIRNGQFDGTYIADEEVGLSVDEEAYYREVYETIGTEDGLTGSDLDTFVDDAIQTLVNKRTAEYHALHATYGGEAYDDEYEYVLSQDETDSLTASVHVWTEDELTNLISGSLLKPITNTQATIEDANISAGGDITIVTQDDIGSAVGSVEIDLDGDYSDDERVQLAAAERNDVYFLFTERTQNVVVDVVESDSGDQLVRSSGNWVSDGFVAGMQIRIAGDSANANDEGSFYEIASVTSDTLTLTSTALSVEFAVSMDVAAISSTPYLTTLVNTDGDTWASLGLVQDGFVSLGSEVYQISRVAGLVMDLEEVDPSIASDVTALDSNDYRTASVTKVVIDQREDIDVLVTGSISATATGNVYLGSEQSMQIDSVSGDNVRIKSKQDLTDGTGNSASVTAGSTLILEAGSGAIGSASNRFNIDLATDATLTARAEGDIFITEINSDINVATIFSSGGTVDLLAVNGSIVDSFDHDYENIRAVDVVLTANSGGIGTIGNLLDINLTGGLLTVNAQNDIRVNETEGNLDVDHVESAQGDVELAAHLAILDGVADDPSELADIVGASISLTSRLDTVGQVGNDIEVDSGSTEGENLTVSSFNNTHLTETVGDLYLNTIQTGAAAIAFIAAPAGRILNDSASGDNIISGKTYLFASLDIGSSDKALATQVGNIQGQSTTVVPILRIQVL
;
A
#
# COMPACT_ATOMS: atom_id res chain seq x y z
N MET A 1 -38.49 -43.78 21.74
CA MET A 1 -39.39 -43.59 22.91
C MET A 1 -40.69 -42.98 22.42
N VAL A 2 -41.86 -43.59 22.68
CA VAL A 2 -43.08 -43.29 21.89
C VAL A 2 -44.12 -42.47 22.64
N ARG A 3 -44.24 -42.61 23.97
CA ARG A 3 -45.12 -41.75 24.78
C ARG A 3 -44.72 -41.80 26.26
N LYS A 4 -44.88 -40.68 26.97
CA LYS A 4 -44.92 -40.63 28.44
C LYS A 4 -46.28 -40.15 28.91
N TRP A 5 -46.76 -40.68 30.02
CA TRP A 5 -47.89 -40.12 30.75
C TRP A 5 -47.79 -40.45 32.24
N THR A 6 -48.60 -39.79 33.04
CA THR A 6 -48.59 -39.93 34.49
C THR A 6 -50.01 -40.12 34.97
N GLU A 7 -50.22 -41.12 35.82
CA GLU A 7 -51.50 -41.32 36.49
C GLU A 7 -51.35 -41.02 37.98
N SER A 8 -52.37 -40.39 38.55
CA SER A 8 -52.39 -39.97 39.96
C SER A 8 -53.64 -40.52 40.63
N THR A 9 -53.48 -41.16 41.79
CA THR A 9 -54.60 -41.60 42.62
C THR A 9 -55.07 -40.48 43.56
N TRP A 10 -56.33 -40.51 44.00
CA TRP A 10 -56.94 -39.44 44.82
C TRP A 10 -56.34 -39.27 46.23
N TRP A 11 -55.51 -40.23 46.69
CA TRP A 11 -54.73 -40.13 47.94
C TRP A 11 -53.22 -39.86 47.71
N GLY A 12 -52.85 -39.33 46.54
CA GLY A 12 -51.56 -38.65 46.35
C GLY A 12 -50.40 -39.47 45.76
N LYS A 13 -50.61 -40.72 45.33
CA LYS A 13 -49.56 -41.47 44.61
C LYS A 13 -49.59 -41.14 43.12
N LYS A 14 -48.50 -40.57 42.60
CA LYS A 14 -48.24 -40.41 41.16
C LYS A 14 -47.39 -41.57 40.64
N THR A 15 -47.75 -42.15 39.51
CA THR A 15 -46.97 -43.20 38.83
C THR A 15 -46.71 -42.77 37.40
N TYR A 16 -45.42 -42.80 37.02
CA TYR A 16 -44.93 -42.34 35.72
C TYR A 16 -44.77 -43.54 34.80
N TYR A 17 -45.35 -43.46 33.62
CA TYR A 17 -45.26 -44.48 32.58
C TYR A 17 -44.49 -43.93 31.38
N ALA A 18 -43.57 -44.75 30.86
CA ALA A 18 -42.90 -44.52 29.59
C ALA A 18 -43.12 -45.75 28.70
N LYS A 19 -43.64 -45.53 27.48
CA LYS A 19 -43.76 -46.56 26.46
C LYS A 19 -42.58 -46.48 25.52
N PHE A 20 -41.81 -47.55 25.48
CA PHE A 20 -40.77 -47.79 24.49
C PHE A 20 -41.33 -48.68 23.38
N VAL A 21 -40.84 -48.50 22.16
CA VAL A 21 -41.03 -49.45 21.07
C VAL A 21 -39.66 -50.07 20.86
N GLU A 22 -39.64 -51.39 20.88
CA GLU A 22 -38.49 -52.20 20.53
C GLU A 22 -38.74 -52.72 19.12
N GLU A 23 -37.97 -52.23 18.16
CA GLU A 23 -37.99 -52.73 16.78
C GLU A 23 -36.88 -53.75 16.62
N SER A 24 -37.23 -55.00 16.32
CA SER A 24 -36.27 -56.00 15.86
C SER A 24 -36.15 -55.92 14.34
N LYS A 25 -34.97 -55.56 13.82
CA LYS A 25 -34.65 -55.68 12.39
C LYS A 25 -33.93 -57.00 12.15
N VAL A 26 -34.42 -57.80 11.20
CA VAL A 26 -33.74 -59.01 10.76
C VAL A 26 -32.78 -58.62 9.62
N ARG A 27 -31.47 -58.77 9.83
CA ARG A 27 -30.46 -58.62 8.78
C ARG A 27 -30.14 -59.99 8.20
N TYR A 28 -30.36 -60.17 6.89
CA TYR A 28 -29.89 -61.34 6.17
C TYR A 28 -28.48 -61.07 5.68
N GLU A 29 -27.48 -61.70 6.29
CA GLU A 29 -26.10 -61.69 5.80
C GLU A 29 -25.85 -62.97 5.01
N SER A 30 -25.56 -62.84 3.72
CA SER A 30 -25.18 -63.95 2.85
C SER A 30 -23.67 -63.92 2.63
N THR A 31 -22.94 -64.77 3.35
CA THR A 31 -21.49 -64.92 3.18
C THR A 31 -21.19 -65.81 1.99
N HIS A 32 -20.47 -65.28 1.01
CA HIS A 32 -19.91 -66.04 -0.11
C HIS A 32 -18.39 -66.04 0.03
N SER A 33 -17.76 -67.22 -0.09
CA SER A 33 -16.31 -67.36 -0.08
C SER A 33 -15.87 -68.03 -1.37
N ILE A 34 -15.03 -67.37 -2.16
CA ILE A 34 -14.33 -67.95 -3.30
C ILE A 34 -12.88 -68.17 -2.86
N ARG A 35 -12.45 -69.44 -2.83
CA ARG A 35 -11.08 -69.85 -2.52
C ARG A 35 -10.53 -70.60 -3.73
N ALA A 36 -9.51 -70.06 -4.37
CA ALA A 36 -8.83 -70.67 -5.51
C ALA A 36 -7.45 -71.18 -5.07
N ASP A 37 -7.41 -72.24 -4.27
CA ASP A 37 -6.21 -72.66 -3.54
C ASP A 37 -5.44 -73.83 -4.20
N TYR A 38 -5.52 -74.02 -5.51
CA TYR A 38 -4.68 -75.00 -6.21
C TYR A 38 -4.08 -74.42 -7.49
N GLY A 39 -2.75 -74.34 -7.54
CA GLY A 39 -2.00 -73.95 -8.74
C GLY A 39 -2.21 -74.95 -9.87
N VAL A 40 -3.05 -74.59 -10.82
CA VAL A 40 -3.11 -75.20 -12.15
C VAL A 40 -2.62 -74.13 -13.11
N ALA A 41 -1.57 -74.40 -13.88
CA ALA A 41 -1.18 -73.53 -14.98
C ALA A 41 -2.29 -73.56 -16.04
N ILE A 42 -3.20 -72.59 -15.97
CA ILE A 42 -4.25 -72.38 -16.96
C ILE A 42 -3.82 -71.18 -17.80
N THR A 43 -3.47 -71.44 -19.06
CA THR A 43 -3.32 -70.39 -20.07
C THR A 43 -4.69 -70.15 -20.68
N PHE A 44 -5.31 -69.01 -20.37
CA PHE A 44 -6.52 -68.57 -21.03
C PHE A 44 -6.15 -68.01 -22.42
N THR A 45 -6.59 -68.66 -23.50
CA THR A 45 -6.38 -68.18 -24.88
C THR A 45 -7.48 -67.22 -25.35
N GLY A 46 -8.16 -66.53 -24.43
CA GLY A 46 -9.46 -65.89 -24.70
C GLY A 46 -9.58 -64.41 -24.37
N LEU A 47 -8.91 -63.91 -23.33
CA LEU A 47 -8.91 -62.49 -22.92
C LEU A 47 -7.58 -62.18 -22.21
N GLU A 48 -6.98 -61.02 -22.50
CA GLU A 48 -5.65 -60.60 -21.99
C GLU A 48 -5.69 -60.03 -20.56
N ALA A 49 -6.87 -59.94 -19.92
CA ALA A 49 -7.08 -59.43 -18.56
C ALA A 49 -8.27 -60.10 -17.85
N GLY A 50 -8.24 -60.21 -16.52
CA GLY A 50 -9.34 -60.73 -15.69
C GLY A 50 -10.38 -59.68 -15.29
N SER A 51 -11.63 -60.06 -15.00
CA SER A 51 -12.63 -59.16 -14.38
C SER A 51 -13.22 -59.76 -13.10
N ILE A 52 -13.47 -58.91 -12.11
CA ILE A 52 -14.22 -59.24 -10.89
C ILE A 52 -15.38 -58.26 -10.76
N ASP A 53 -16.62 -58.74 -10.93
CA ASP A 53 -17.84 -57.91 -10.85
C ASP A 53 -18.70 -58.32 -9.65
N ILE A 54 -18.90 -57.40 -8.71
CA ILE A 54 -19.70 -57.60 -7.48
C ILE A 54 -20.86 -56.60 -7.49
N THR A 55 -22.08 -57.11 -7.68
CA THR A 55 -23.30 -56.28 -7.63
C THR A 55 -24.19 -56.70 -6.47
N SER A 56 -24.58 -55.75 -5.63
CA SER A 56 -25.58 -55.96 -4.57
C SER A 56 -26.89 -55.30 -4.95
N GLU A 57 -27.82 -56.11 -5.44
CA GLU A 57 -29.16 -55.65 -5.84
C GLU A 57 -30.07 -55.52 -4.61
N ASN A 58 -30.93 -54.49 -4.58
CA ASN A 58 -31.95 -54.24 -3.53
C ASN A 58 -31.42 -53.65 -2.21
N GLY A 59 -30.37 -52.81 -2.24
CA GLY A 59 -29.98 -51.94 -1.12
C GLY A 59 -29.16 -52.61 0.00
N GLY A 60 -28.45 -53.69 -0.29
CA GLY A 60 -27.54 -54.33 0.67
C GLY A 60 -26.11 -53.78 0.58
N SER A 61 -25.49 -53.44 1.71
CA SER A 61 -24.07 -53.02 1.75
C SER A 61 -23.14 -54.17 1.33
N VAL A 62 -22.05 -53.84 0.64
CA VAL A 62 -20.94 -54.78 0.35
C VAL A 62 -19.90 -54.64 1.44
N ILE A 63 -19.57 -55.76 2.10
CA ILE A 63 -18.57 -55.80 3.18
C ILE A 63 -17.38 -56.65 2.74
N VAL A 64 -16.25 -55.99 2.50
CA VAL A 64 -14.99 -56.64 2.13
C VAL A 64 -14.26 -57.09 3.39
N GLN A 65 -14.19 -58.41 3.63
CA GLN A 65 -13.58 -58.97 4.85
C GLN A 65 -12.13 -59.46 4.66
N GLY A 66 -11.74 -59.76 3.42
CA GLY A 66 -10.39 -60.19 3.05
C GLY A 66 -9.97 -59.55 1.72
N ALA A 67 -8.75 -59.80 1.27
CA ALA A 67 -8.22 -59.21 0.05
C ALA A 67 -8.94 -59.75 -1.20
N ILE A 68 -9.38 -58.83 -2.06
CA ILE A 68 -9.73 -59.06 -3.46
C ILE A 68 -8.49 -58.72 -4.28
N SER A 69 -8.03 -59.60 -5.16
CA SER A 69 -6.82 -59.38 -5.97
C SER A 69 -7.12 -59.64 -7.43
N ASN A 70 -6.83 -58.67 -8.29
CA ASN A 70 -6.99 -58.75 -9.74
C ASN A 70 -5.87 -57.97 -10.45
N THR A 71 -4.65 -58.46 -10.35
CA THR A 71 -3.42 -57.70 -10.68
C THR A 71 -3.29 -57.22 -12.13
N GLU A 72 -4.01 -57.83 -13.07
CA GLU A 72 -3.96 -57.48 -14.50
C GLU A 72 -5.32 -57.00 -15.03
N GLY A 73 -6.30 -56.77 -14.14
CA GLY A 73 -7.69 -56.65 -14.55
C GLY A 73 -8.53 -55.70 -13.69
N THR A 74 -9.78 -55.51 -14.10
CA THR A 74 -10.72 -54.57 -13.45
C THR A 74 -11.52 -55.25 -12.34
N THR A 75 -11.60 -54.61 -11.17
CA THR A 75 -12.49 -54.99 -10.07
C THR A 75 -13.61 -53.97 -9.95
N THR A 76 -14.86 -54.37 -10.23
CA THR A 76 -16.07 -53.54 -10.15
C THR A 76 -16.92 -53.92 -8.93
N ILE A 77 -17.31 -52.96 -8.11
CA ILE A 77 -18.26 -53.14 -7.01
C ILE A 77 -19.38 -52.09 -7.10
N THR A 78 -20.63 -52.54 -7.20
CA THR A 78 -21.81 -51.68 -7.34
C THR A 78 -22.89 -52.02 -6.31
N THR A 79 -23.43 -51.00 -5.61
CA THR A 79 -24.54 -51.15 -4.65
C THR A 79 -25.30 -49.83 -4.40
N ASP A 80 -26.60 -49.88 -4.13
CA ASP A 80 -27.36 -48.70 -3.66
C ASP A 80 -27.14 -48.36 -2.17
N ALA A 81 -26.26 -49.10 -1.48
CA ALA A 81 -25.93 -48.95 -0.06
C ALA A 81 -24.43 -48.65 0.14
N ASP A 82 -23.82 -49.10 1.23
CA ASP A 82 -22.42 -48.77 1.54
C ASP A 82 -21.45 -49.85 1.02
N ILE A 83 -20.26 -49.46 0.57
CA ILE A 83 -19.11 -50.35 0.38
C ILE A 83 -18.13 -50.10 1.53
N ILE A 84 -17.89 -51.10 2.38
CA ILE A 84 -17.02 -50.97 3.55
C ILE A 84 -16.09 -52.17 3.70
N THR A 85 -14.92 -51.96 4.30
CA THR A 85 -13.98 -53.00 4.68
C THR A 85 -14.10 -53.34 6.17
N LYS A 86 -13.83 -54.59 6.54
CA LYS A 86 -13.42 -54.97 7.91
C LYS A 86 -11.89 -54.99 7.98
N SER A 87 -11.33 -54.93 9.20
CA SER A 87 -9.91 -54.67 9.54
C SER A 87 -8.79 -55.23 8.64
N THR A 88 -9.03 -56.29 7.87
CA THR A 88 -8.03 -56.94 6.99
C THR A 88 -8.44 -57.04 5.51
N GLY A 89 -9.60 -56.51 5.14
CA GLY A 89 -10.08 -56.55 3.76
C GLY A 89 -9.47 -55.45 2.91
N SER A 90 -9.15 -55.75 1.65
CA SER A 90 -8.71 -54.77 0.64
C SER A 90 -9.34 -55.07 -0.72
N VAL A 91 -9.50 -54.04 -1.54
CA VAL A 91 -9.95 -54.16 -2.93
C VAL A 91 -8.77 -53.91 -3.85
N GLY A 92 -8.32 -54.92 -4.58
CA GLY A 92 -7.21 -54.82 -5.52
C GLY A 92 -7.63 -55.00 -6.98
N GLY A 93 -6.89 -54.36 -7.87
CA GLY A 93 -7.14 -54.34 -9.32
C GLY A 93 -6.05 -53.56 -10.05
N MET A 94 -5.89 -53.79 -11.36
CA MET A 94 -5.24 -52.82 -12.23
C MET A 94 -6.16 -51.59 -12.38
N ASP A 95 -7.46 -51.83 -12.57
CA ASP A 95 -8.51 -50.84 -12.44
C ASP A 95 -9.44 -51.21 -11.29
N ILE A 96 -9.90 -50.21 -10.54
CA ILE A 96 -10.91 -50.41 -9.49
C ILE A 96 -12.08 -49.47 -9.78
N VAL A 97 -13.29 -50.02 -9.88
CA VAL A 97 -14.52 -49.25 -10.15
C VAL A 97 -15.51 -49.44 -9.01
N LEU A 98 -15.88 -48.36 -8.33
CA LEU A 98 -16.75 -48.37 -7.16
C LEU A 98 -17.95 -47.44 -7.40
N ASP A 99 -19.16 -47.94 -7.19
CA ASP A 99 -20.40 -47.16 -7.23
C ASP A 99 -21.27 -47.53 -6.03
N ALA A 100 -21.49 -46.55 -5.15
CA ALA A 100 -22.16 -46.76 -3.88
C ALA A 100 -22.94 -45.54 -3.38
N LYS A 101 -23.79 -45.74 -2.38
CA LYS A 101 -24.30 -44.62 -1.57
C LYS A 101 -23.20 -44.00 -0.71
N ARG A 102 -22.31 -44.81 -0.14
CA ARG A 102 -21.11 -44.39 0.59
C ARG A 102 -20.00 -45.40 0.41
N ILE A 103 -18.76 -44.92 0.32
CA ILE A 103 -17.56 -45.74 0.21
C ILE A 103 -16.70 -45.46 1.43
N GLY A 104 -16.32 -46.50 2.17
CA GLY A 104 -15.57 -46.39 3.41
C GLY A 104 -16.40 -45.98 4.63
N GLY A 105 -15.81 -46.13 5.82
CA GLY A 105 -16.41 -45.76 7.10
C GLY A 105 -16.32 -44.26 7.41
N GLU A 106 -16.91 -43.87 8.55
CA GLU A 106 -16.83 -42.50 9.07
C GLU A 106 -15.40 -42.14 9.44
N VAL A 107 -14.99 -40.93 9.10
CA VAL A 107 -13.69 -40.36 9.47
C VAL A 107 -13.70 -39.95 10.94
N GLN A 108 -12.55 -40.04 11.61
CA GLN A 108 -12.38 -39.49 12.95
C GLN A 108 -11.73 -38.12 12.87
N THR A 109 -12.25 -37.17 13.65
CA THR A 109 -11.66 -35.85 13.84
C THR A 109 -11.16 -35.77 15.28
N ASN A 110 -9.89 -35.40 15.44
CA ASN A 110 -9.25 -35.24 16.73
C ASN A 110 -9.72 -33.94 17.42
N VAL A 111 -9.33 -33.75 18.68
CA VAL A 111 -9.73 -32.56 19.46
C VAL A 111 -9.13 -31.28 18.88
N ASP A 112 -7.96 -31.39 18.27
CA ASP A 112 -7.25 -30.31 17.57
C ASP A 112 -7.75 -30.08 16.13
N GLY A 113 -8.82 -30.76 15.71
CA GLY A 113 -9.38 -30.62 14.36
C GLY A 113 -8.71 -31.49 13.29
N SER A 114 -7.56 -32.10 13.57
CA SER A 114 -6.87 -32.98 12.61
C SER A 114 -7.70 -34.22 12.24
N ILE A 115 -7.54 -34.69 11.00
CA ILE A 115 -8.37 -35.75 10.41
C ILE A 115 -7.62 -37.08 10.29
N GLU A 116 -8.18 -38.11 10.92
CA GLU A 116 -7.69 -39.50 10.87
C GLU A 116 -8.53 -40.34 9.89
N ALA A 117 -8.41 -40.06 8.59
CA ALA A 117 -9.25 -40.67 7.55
C ALA A 117 -9.00 -42.17 7.34
N ALA A 118 -7.74 -42.61 7.40
CA ALA A 118 -7.30 -43.96 7.03
C ALA A 118 -7.85 -45.08 7.94
N SER A 119 -8.16 -44.79 9.21
CA SER A 119 -8.55 -45.79 10.21
C SER A 119 -9.81 -46.58 9.84
N ASN A 120 -10.80 -45.91 9.23
CA ASN A 120 -12.06 -46.51 8.82
C ASN A 120 -12.25 -46.53 7.29
N ALA A 121 -11.23 -46.13 6.52
CA ALA A 121 -11.30 -46.04 5.08
C ALA A 121 -11.50 -47.41 4.39
N LEU A 122 -12.06 -47.39 3.18
CA LEU A 122 -11.99 -48.53 2.30
C LEU A 122 -10.54 -48.72 1.88
N ARG A 123 -9.95 -49.86 2.23
CA ARG A 123 -8.58 -50.20 1.83
C ARG A 123 -8.57 -50.65 0.38
N VAL A 124 -7.74 -50.03 -0.44
CA VAL A 124 -7.46 -50.42 -1.82
C VAL A 124 -6.00 -50.85 -1.98
N ASN A 125 -5.73 -51.59 -3.06
CA ASN A 125 -4.39 -52.00 -3.47
C ASN A 125 -4.32 -52.01 -5.01
N LEU A 126 -4.04 -50.85 -5.59
CA LEU A 126 -3.87 -50.69 -7.03
C LEU A 126 -2.59 -51.38 -7.53
N THR A 127 -2.68 -52.05 -8.67
CA THR A 127 -1.50 -52.61 -9.34
C THR A 127 -0.93 -51.59 -10.33
N ASN A 128 0.05 -50.82 -9.86
CA ASN A 128 0.60 -49.66 -10.60
C ASN A 128 1.54 -49.99 -11.78
N ASN A 129 1.59 -51.25 -12.23
CA ASN A 129 2.47 -51.69 -13.32
C ASN A 129 1.83 -51.59 -14.73
N GLY A 130 0.52 -51.30 -14.82
CA GLY A 130 -0.27 -51.39 -16.06
C GLY A 130 -0.91 -50.10 -16.55
N GLY A 131 -0.74 -48.98 -15.84
CA GLY A 131 -1.34 -47.68 -16.20
C GLY A 131 -2.86 -47.59 -15.99
N GLY A 132 -3.44 -48.46 -15.15
CA GLY A 132 -4.85 -48.36 -14.72
C GLY A 132 -5.01 -47.47 -13.49
N GLY A 133 -6.26 -47.24 -13.09
CA GLY A 133 -6.58 -46.33 -11.99
C GLY A 133 -7.90 -46.63 -11.29
N ILE A 134 -8.23 -45.82 -10.30
CA ILE A 134 -9.48 -45.92 -9.55
C ILE A 134 -10.55 -44.97 -10.09
N THR A 135 -11.76 -45.50 -10.25
CA THR A 135 -13.00 -44.75 -10.42
C THR A 135 -13.90 -45.00 -9.23
N ALA A 136 -14.29 -43.95 -8.50
CA ALA A 136 -15.21 -44.08 -7.37
C ALA A 136 -16.30 -43.03 -7.46
N SER A 137 -17.56 -43.46 -7.37
CA SER A 137 -18.70 -42.57 -7.48
C SER A 137 -19.71 -42.79 -6.35
N THR A 138 -20.26 -41.69 -5.84
CA THR A 138 -21.44 -41.73 -4.96
C THR A 138 -22.42 -40.63 -5.31
N ASN A 139 -23.70 -40.86 -5.01
CA ASN A 139 -24.77 -39.88 -5.22
C ASN A 139 -24.81 -38.83 -4.10
N GLY A 140 -23.73 -38.06 -3.94
CA GLY A 140 -23.53 -37.05 -2.89
C GLY A 140 -23.19 -37.62 -1.51
N GLY A 141 -22.70 -38.86 -1.47
CA GLY A 141 -22.34 -39.56 -0.26
C GLY A 141 -20.95 -39.18 0.27
N ARG A 142 -20.38 -40.06 1.10
CA ARG A 142 -18.96 -39.97 1.45
C ARG A 142 -18.17 -40.97 0.62
N ILE A 143 -16.98 -40.57 0.20
CA ILE A 143 -15.92 -41.45 -0.28
C ILE A 143 -14.76 -41.34 0.71
N ASN A 144 -14.34 -42.45 1.33
CA ASN A 144 -13.18 -42.52 2.19
C ASN A 144 -12.34 -43.73 1.80
N ILE A 145 -11.19 -43.51 1.16
CA ILE A 145 -10.35 -44.53 0.53
C ILE A 145 -8.91 -44.38 1.02
N VAL A 146 -8.26 -45.51 1.33
CA VAL A 146 -6.83 -45.57 1.63
C VAL A 146 -6.12 -46.56 0.71
N GLU A 147 -5.15 -46.10 -0.06
CA GLU A 147 -4.20 -46.95 -0.77
C GLU A 147 -3.16 -47.48 0.22
N THR A 148 -3.02 -48.80 0.24
CA THR A 148 -2.20 -49.51 1.23
C THR A 148 -0.78 -49.78 0.75
N ASP A 149 -0.52 -49.67 -0.56
CA ASP A 149 0.79 -49.89 -1.15
C ASP A 149 0.98 -49.05 -2.43
N GLY A 150 2.03 -48.22 -2.48
CA GLY A 150 2.32 -47.35 -3.62
C GLY A 150 1.34 -46.18 -3.79
N PRO A 151 1.34 -45.52 -4.98
CA PRO A 151 0.45 -44.40 -5.24
C PRO A 151 -1.00 -44.80 -5.47
N LEU A 152 -1.92 -43.92 -5.04
CA LEU A 152 -3.32 -43.94 -5.42
C LEU A 152 -3.48 -43.23 -6.77
N VAL A 153 -3.61 -44.01 -7.85
CA VAL A 153 -3.79 -43.48 -9.21
C VAL A 153 -5.27 -43.21 -9.50
N VAL A 154 -5.67 -41.94 -9.53
CA VAL A 154 -7.03 -41.45 -9.70
C VAL A 154 -7.38 -41.30 -11.18
N LYS A 155 -8.44 -41.98 -11.63
CA LYS A 155 -9.09 -41.70 -12.92
C LYS A 155 -10.23 -40.71 -12.75
N ASN A 156 -11.16 -41.01 -11.85
CA ASN A 156 -12.29 -40.15 -11.50
C ASN A 156 -12.90 -40.55 -10.15
N ILE A 157 -12.83 -39.66 -9.17
CA ILE A 157 -13.49 -39.79 -7.87
C ILE A 157 -14.52 -38.66 -7.76
N THR A 158 -15.80 -38.99 -7.81
CA THR A 158 -16.89 -37.98 -7.76
C THR A 158 -17.90 -38.32 -6.66
N SER A 159 -18.10 -37.40 -5.72
CA SER A 159 -19.20 -37.46 -4.77
C SER A 159 -20.19 -36.32 -5.01
N ALA A 160 -21.22 -36.55 -5.83
CA ALA A 160 -22.25 -35.55 -6.08
C ALA A 160 -23.55 -36.16 -6.61
N THR A 161 -24.68 -35.57 -6.24
CA THR A 161 -25.97 -35.77 -6.94
C THR A 161 -26.02 -34.89 -8.19
N SER A 162 -26.92 -35.18 -9.14
CA SER A 162 -27.13 -34.30 -10.30
C SER A 162 -27.51 -32.86 -9.93
N ARG A 163 -28.20 -32.66 -8.80
CA ARG A 163 -28.52 -31.32 -8.27
C ARG A 163 -27.31 -30.63 -7.65
N GLN A 164 -26.40 -31.40 -7.06
CA GLN A 164 -25.17 -30.83 -6.51
C GLN A 164 -24.22 -30.43 -7.64
N LEU A 165 -24.07 -31.27 -8.67
CA LEU A 165 -23.34 -30.90 -9.89
C LEU A 165 -23.90 -29.63 -10.55
N SER A 166 -25.22 -29.44 -10.55
CA SER A 166 -25.82 -28.22 -11.13
C SER A 166 -25.70 -26.96 -10.26
N ASN A 167 -25.32 -27.12 -8.99
CA ASN A 167 -25.13 -26.00 -8.04
C ASN A 167 -23.69 -26.01 -7.52
N ASP A 168 -22.78 -26.55 -8.32
CA ASP A 168 -21.34 -26.63 -8.09
C ASP A 168 -20.93 -26.93 -6.63
N THR A 169 -21.16 -28.17 -6.20
CA THR A 169 -20.95 -28.62 -4.82
C THR A 169 -21.00 -30.14 -4.78
N GLY A 170 -20.73 -30.75 -3.63
CA GLY A 170 -20.71 -32.21 -3.53
C GLY A 170 -20.89 -32.78 -2.13
N GLY A 171 -20.60 -34.08 -2.02
CA GLY A 171 -20.43 -34.80 -0.76
C GLY A 171 -18.99 -34.70 -0.28
N LYS A 172 -18.59 -35.61 0.62
CA LYS A 172 -17.25 -35.57 1.24
C LYS A 172 -16.32 -36.60 0.62
N VAL A 173 -15.10 -36.23 0.30
CA VAL A 173 -14.07 -37.10 -0.27
C VAL A 173 -12.83 -37.07 0.62
N TYR A 174 -12.38 -38.25 1.06
CA TYR A 174 -11.20 -38.44 1.88
C TYR A 174 -10.31 -39.47 1.20
N LEU A 175 -9.11 -39.06 0.82
CA LEU A 175 -8.11 -39.91 0.18
C LEU A 175 -6.87 -40.00 1.06
N SER A 176 -6.32 -41.20 1.18
CA SER A 176 -5.02 -41.41 1.83
C SER A 176 -4.16 -42.37 1.02
N ALA A 177 -2.87 -42.10 0.92
CA ALA A 177 -1.93 -42.98 0.22
C ALA A 177 -0.59 -43.07 0.95
N VAL A 178 -0.02 -44.28 0.99
CA VAL A 178 1.35 -44.53 1.46
C VAL A 178 2.38 -44.05 0.42
N GLY A 179 2.05 -44.10 -0.87
CA GLY A 179 2.79 -43.42 -1.94
C GLY A 179 2.21 -42.03 -2.22
N GLY A 180 2.19 -41.64 -3.50
CA GLY A 180 1.58 -40.39 -3.95
C GLY A 180 0.06 -40.52 -4.21
N VAL A 181 -0.62 -39.40 -4.41
CA VAL A 181 -1.95 -39.37 -5.05
C VAL A 181 -1.79 -38.75 -6.42
N GLU A 182 -1.97 -39.55 -7.47
CA GLU A 182 -1.56 -39.22 -8.83
C GLU A 182 -2.75 -39.32 -9.78
N ALA A 183 -2.77 -38.55 -10.87
CA ALA A 183 -3.74 -38.74 -11.94
C ALA A 183 -3.36 -39.93 -12.83
N GLU A 184 -4.36 -40.68 -13.32
CA GLU A 184 -4.14 -41.72 -14.33
C GLU A 184 -3.57 -41.09 -15.60
N SER A 185 -2.50 -41.71 -16.15
CA SER A 185 -1.80 -41.21 -17.33
C SER A 185 -2.76 -40.96 -18.49
N GLY A 186 -2.70 -39.75 -19.06
CA GLY A 186 -3.59 -39.34 -20.17
C GLY A 186 -4.98 -38.88 -19.74
N THR A 187 -5.23 -38.74 -18.44
CA THR A 187 -6.46 -38.15 -17.87
C THR A 187 -6.12 -36.97 -16.95
N ALA A 188 -7.11 -36.21 -16.49
CA ALA A 188 -6.89 -35.17 -15.48
C ALA A 188 -6.91 -35.71 -14.03
N GLY A 189 -7.35 -36.96 -13.82
CA GLY A 189 -7.51 -37.55 -12.48
C GLY A 189 -8.41 -36.74 -11.55
N VAL A 190 -9.68 -36.58 -11.91
CA VAL A 190 -10.62 -35.68 -11.19
C VAL A 190 -10.94 -36.20 -9.79
N VAL A 191 -10.85 -35.32 -8.80
CA VAL A 191 -11.39 -35.48 -7.44
C VAL A 191 -12.43 -34.40 -7.20
N ARG A 192 -13.71 -34.78 -7.24
CA ARG A 192 -14.87 -33.89 -7.10
C ARG A 192 -15.68 -34.17 -5.84
N GLY A 193 -15.97 -33.14 -5.07
CA GLY A 193 -16.78 -33.18 -3.86
C GLY A 193 -16.84 -31.81 -3.19
N GLY A 194 -17.81 -31.59 -2.30
CA GLY A 194 -17.90 -30.32 -1.57
C GLY A 194 -16.78 -30.18 -0.55
N GLN A 195 -16.46 -31.25 0.18
CA GLN A 195 -15.32 -31.28 1.09
C GLN A 195 -14.31 -32.30 0.60
N ILE A 196 -13.11 -31.87 0.25
CA ILE A 196 -12.04 -32.72 -0.25
C ILE A 196 -10.89 -32.70 0.75
N TYR A 197 -10.47 -33.89 1.18
CA TYR A 197 -9.34 -34.09 2.07
C TYR A 197 -8.40 -35.13 1.45
N ILE A 198 -7.16 -34.76 1.20
CA ILE A 198 -6.14 -35.66 0.64
C ILE A 198 -4.95 -35.68 1.60
N ASN A 199 -4.49 -36.87 1.98
CA ASN A 199 -3.29 -37.06 2.79
C ASN A 199 -2.34 -38.05 2.12
N SER A 200 -1.15 -37.60 1.76
CA SER A 200 -0.15 -38.38 1.03
C SER A 200 1.15 -38.47 1.84
N GLU A 201 1.64 -39.68 2.09
CA GLU A 201 2.97 -39.86 2.69
C GLU A 201 4.12 -39.55 1.71
N ALA A 202 3.81 -39.25 0.43
CA ALA A 202 4.76 -38.83 -0.58
C ALA A 202 4.39 -37.47 -1.21
N HIS A 203 3.73 -37.45 -2.38
CA HIS A 203 3.43 -36.24 -3.16
C HIS A 203 1.95 -36.25 -3.62
N VAL A 204 1.44 -35.14 -4.14
CA VAL A 204 0.11 -35.08 -4.78
C VAL A 204 0.25 -34.43 -6.15
N GLY A 205 -0.11 -35.14 -7.22
CA GLY A 205 0.15 -34.68 -8.59
C GLY A 205 1.65 -34.56 -8.93
N SER A 206 1.97 -34.04 -10.11
CA SER A 206 3.35 -33.80 -10.54
C SER A 206 3.43 -32.56 -11.43
N ASN A 207 4.64 -32.02 -11.63
CA ASN A 207 4.86 -30.90 -12.55
C ASN A 207 4.38 -31.13 -13.99
N SER A 208 4.29 -32.39 -14.42
CA SER A 208 3.83 -32.78 -15.75
C SER A 208 2.34 -33.07 -15.81
N GLN A 209 1.71 -33.27 -14.65
CA GLN A 209 0.32 -33.68 -14.52
C GLN A 209 -0.18 -33.37 -13.10
N ALA A 210 -0.77 -32.18 -12.93
CA ALA A 210 -1.46 -31.80 -11.71
C ALA A 210 -2.72 -32.67 -11.49
N LEU A 211 -3.10 -32.86 -10.23
CA LEU A 211 -4.35 -33.53 -9.89
C LEU A 211 -5.52 -32.55 -10.02
N ALA A 212 -6.54 -32.91 -10.80
CA ALA A 212 -7.72 -32.07 -10.96
C ALA A 212 -8.61 -32.13 -9.71
N ILE A 213 -8.89 -30.96 -9.14
CA ILE A 213 -9.79 -30.74 -8.01
C ILE A 213 -11.07 -30.08 -8.52
N ASP A 214 -12.17 -30.33 -7.81
CA ASP A 214 -13.46 -29.68 -8.03
C ASP A 214 -14.21 -29.61 -6.70
N SER A 215 -14.03 -28.48 -6.02
CA SER A 215 -14.44 -28.28 -4.63
C SER A 215 -15.83 -27.66 -4.44
N GLY A 216 -16.36 -26.97 -5.45
CA GLY A 216 -17.67 -26.31 -5.41
C GLY A 216 -17.63 -24.89 -4.82
N VAL A 217 -18.80 -24.29 -4.59
CA VAL A 217 -18.95 -22.83 -4.31
C VAL A 217 -19.64 -22.49 -2.99
N LYS A 218 -19.94 -23.46 -2.12
CA LYS A 218 -20.60 -23.14 -0.84
C LYS A 218 -19.58 -22.80 0.24
N ASN A 219 -20.00 -22.00 1.21
CA ASN A 219 -19.25 -21.76 2.45
C ASN A 219 -18.95 -23.02 3.31
N THR A 220 -19.54 -24.19 2.99
CA THR A 220 -19.19 -25.47 3.63
C THR A 220 -18.20 -26.30 2.83
N ASP A 221 -17.97 -25.89 1.59
CA ASP A 221 -17.10 -26.55 0.65
C ASP A 221 -15.66 -26.07 0.89
N SER A 222 -14.69 -26.96 0.74
CA SER A 222 -13.30 -26.69 1.15
C SER A 222 -12.34 -27.79 0.69
N VAL A 223 -11.10 -27.42 0.44
CA VAL A 223 -10.01 -28.34 0.09
C VAL A 223 -8.92 -28.34 1.17
N THR A 224 -8.58 -29.55 1.63
CA THR A 224 -7.41 -29.80 2.47
C THR A 224 -6.49 -30.83 1.81
N VAL A 225 -5.21 -30.51 1.62
CA VAL A 225 -4.21 -31.42 1.04
C VAL A 225 -2.94 -31.42 1.86
N LEU A 226 -2.54 -32.58 2.36
CA LEU A 226 -1.30 -32.77 3.12
C LEU A 226 -0.38 -33.71 2.36
N ALA A 227 0.87 -33.32 2.15
CA ALA A 227 1.90 -34.15 1.53
C ALA A 227 3.28 -33.95 2.17
N VAL A 228 4.15 -34.95 2.02
CA VAL A 228 5.54 -34.82 2.49
C VAL A 228 6.37 -34.00 1.52
N ASN A 229 6.26 -34.30 0.22
CA ASN A 229 6.95 -33.64 -0.90
C ASN A 229 5.93 -32.85 -1.73
N ASP A 230 6.27 -32.56 -2.98
CA ASP A 230 5.54 -31.64 -3.85
C ASP A 230 4.02 -31.90 -3.98
N ILE A 231 3.28 -30.80 -4.14
CA ILE A 231 1.84 -30.76 -4.41
C ILE A 231 1.58 -29.96 -5.70
N TYR A 232 0.88 -30.57 -6.65
CA TYR A 232 0.44 -29.94 -7.90
C TYR A 232 -1.07 -30.16 -8.08
N LEU A 233 -1.85 -29.09 -7.99
CA LEU A 233 -3.31 -29.11 -8.03
C LEU A 233 -3.84 -28.16 -9.10
N SER A 234 -4.94 -28.55 -9.74
CA SER A 234 -5.66 -27.69 -10.68
C SER A 234 -7.17 -27.75 -10.40
N GLU A 235 -7.76 -26.63 -10.01
CA GLU A 235 -9.22 -26.46 -10.00
C GLU A 235 -9.70 -26.24 -11.43
N THR A 236 -10.72 -27.01 -11.80
CA THR A 236 -11.16 -27.16 -13.20
C THR A 236 -12.47 -26.45 -13.50
N ASP A 237 -13.22 -26.06 -12.47
CA ASP A 237 -14.49 -25.36 -12.60
C ASP A 237 -14.68 -24.35 -11.44
N GLY A 238 -14.58 -23.05 -11.75
CA GLY A 238 -14.80 -21.98 -10.79
C GLY A 238 -13.66 -21.75 -9.80
N ASP A 239 -14.05 -21.35 -8.60
CA ASP A 239 -13.15 -20.93 -7.52
C ASP A 239 -12.54 -22.12 -6.79
N PHE A 240 -11.28 -21.96 -6.37
CA PHE A 240 -10.58 -22.92 -5.54
C PHE A 240 -10.69 -22.50 -4.07
N LEU A 241 -11.60 -23.13 -3.33
CA LEU A 241 -11.82 -22.90 -1.89
C LEU A 241 -10.76 -23.64 -1.04
N VAL A 242 -9.64 -22.99 -0.75
CA VAL A 242 -8.53 -23.60 0.00
C VAL A 242 -8.70 -23.40 1.49
N LYS A 243 -8.70 -24.51 2.22
CA LYS A 243 -8.64 -24.48 3.68
C LYS A 243 -7.23 -24.70 4.22
N GLU A 244 -6.52 -25.69 3.68
CA GLU A 244 -5.15 -26.00 4.09
C GLU A 244 -4.44 -26.84 3.02
N ILE A 245 -3.34 -26.35 2.47
CA ILE A 245 -2.45 -27.12 1.58
C ILE A 245 -1.05 -27.08 2.18
N THR A 246 -0.57 -28.24 2.64
CA THR A 246 0.71 -28.32 3.35
C THR A 246 1.63 -29.34 2.69
N SER A 247 2.77 -28.87 2.18
CA SER A 247 3.91 -29.68 1.77
C SER A 247 5.07 -29.48 2.76
N THR A 248 5.45 -30.54 3.49
CA THR A 248 6.45 -30.39 4.55
C THR A 248 7.90 -30.24 4.07
N SER A 249 8.19 -30.57 2.80
CA SER A 249 9.57 -30.58 2.27
C SER A 249 9.71 -30.26 0.78
N GLY A 250 8.61 -30.10 0.05
CA GLY A 250 8.62 -29.79 -1.38
C GLY A 250 7.77 -28.57 -1.73
N ASP A 251 7.58 -28.34 -3.02
CA ASP A 251 6.89 -27.17 -3.56
C ASP A 251 5.36 -27.34 -3.53
N VAL A 252 4.64 -26.22 -3.57
CA VAL A 252 3.18 -26.21 -3.78
C VAL A 252 2.85 -25.41 -5.02
N THR A 253 2.17 -26.04 -5.97
CA THR A 253 1.62 -25.38 -7.17
C THR A 253 0.11 -25.54 -7.21
N VAL A 254 -0.61 -24.42 -7.27
CA VAL A 254 -2.07 -24.34 -7.38
C VAL A 254 -2.44 -23.57 -8.63
N THR A 255 -3.42 -24.09 -9.38
CA THR A 255 -3.95 -23.40 -10.55
C THR A 255 -5.48 -23.39 -10.54
N ALA A 256 -6.11 -22.22 -10.56
CA ALA A 256 -7.56 -22.05 -10.76
C ALA A 256 -7.81 -21.48 -12.16
N SER A 257 -8.10 -22.35 -13.13
CA SER A 257 -8.12 -21.93 -14.55
C SER A 257 -9.38 -21.14 -14.97
N LYS A 258 -10.36 -20.98 -14.09
CA LYS A 258 -11.67 -20.38 -14.38
C LYS A 258 -12.29 -19.58 -13.22
N GLY A 259 -11.48 -19.18 -12.26
CA GLY A 259 -11.96 -18.54 -11.05
C GLY A 259 -10.81 -18.07 -10.19
N SER A 260 -11.15 -17.75 -8.95
CA SER A 260 -10.26 -17.21 -7.94
C SER A 260 -9.70 -18.29 -7.02
N LEU A 261 -8.63 -17.97 -6.29
CA LEU A 261 -8.20 -18.73 -5.12
C LEU A 261 -8.81 -18.05 -3.88
N ILE A 262 -9.67 -18.76 -3.16
CA ILE A 262 -10.46 -18.20 -2.06
C ILE A 262 -10.07 -18.87 -0.75
N ASP A 263 -9.93 -18.07 0.31
CA ASP A 263 -9.76 -18.60 1.64
C ASP A 263 -11.06 -19.27 2.15
N ALA A 264 -10.96 -20.57 2.46
CA ALA A 264 -11.99 -21.37 3.10
C ALA A 264 -11.60 -21.82 4.53
N ASN A 265 -10.47 -21.33 5.03
CA ASN A 265 -10.13 -21.32 6.43
C ASN A 265 -10.99 -20.29 7.17
N ASN A 266 -11.25 -20.54 8.44
CA ASN A 266 -12.05 -19.67 9.30
C ASN A 266 -11.53 -19.71 10.74
N SER A 267 -10.26 -20.08 10.92
CA SER A 267 -9.57 -20.06 12.20
C SER A 267 -8.97 -18.67 12.47
N THR A 268 -9.84 -17.70 12.76
CA THR A 268 -9.41 -16.33 13.04
C THR A 268 -9.30 -16.10 14.55
N ALA A 269 -8.23 -15.47 15.00
CA ALA A 269 -8.03 -15.08 16.39
C ALA A 269 -7.65 -13.60 16.48
N ARG A 270 -8.46 -12.79 17.19
CA ARG A 270 -8.16 -11.36 17.38
C ARG A 270 -6.79 -11.14 18.03
N ASP A 271 -5.91 -10.38 17.38
CA ASP A 271 -4.70 -9.85 17.98
C ASP A 271 -5.09 -8.71 18.93
N GLU A 272 -5.18 -9.05 20.22
CA GLU A 272 -5.59 -8.11 21.25
C GLU A 272 -4.66 -6.89 21.34
N ARG A 273 -3.36 -7.07 21.05
CA ARG A 273 -2.39 -5.97 21.14
C ARG A 273 -2.60 -4.99 19.99
N THR A 274 -2.69 -5.51 18.78
CA THR A 274 -2.98 -4.71 17.58
C THR A 274 -4.33 -4.01 17.72
N TYR A 275 -5.34 -4.68 18.26
CA TYR A 275 -6.63 -4.01 18.50
C TYR A 275 -6.53 -2.84 19.49
N GLU A 276 -5.81 -3.02 20.61
CA GLU A 276 -5.63 -1.94 21.60
C GLU A 276 -4.93 -0.73 20.98
N ASP A 277 -3.90 -0.96 20.17
CA ASP A 277 -3.17 0.10 19.46
C ASP A 277 -4.07 0.86 18.45
N LEU A 278 -5.04 0.18 17.83
CA LEU A 278 -5.88 0.76 16.77
C LEU A 278 -7.16 1.45 17.24
N SER A 279 -7.73 1.01 18.36
CA SER A 279 -9.04 1.52 18.81
C SER A 279 -9.02 2.95 19.35
N THR A 280 -7.91 3.37 19.95
CA THR A 280 -7.73 4.71 20.53
C THR A 280 -6.29 5.22 20.41
N GLY A 281 -5.31 4.31 20.42
CA GLY A 281 -3.88 4.66 20.42
C GLY A 281 -3.35 5.21 19.10
N LEU A 282 -3.94 4.90 17.94
CA LEU A 282 -3.34 5.26 16.65
C LEU A 282 -3.23 6.77 16.45
N TRP A 283 -4.34 7.50 16.49
CA TRP A 283 -4.33 8.96 16.28
C TRP A 283 -3.62 9.68 17.42
N GLU A 284 -3.67 9.12 18.64
CA GLU A 284 -2.90 9.61 19.77
C GLU A 284 -1.40 9.47 19.54
N ASN A 285 -0.93 8.29 19.10
CA ASN A 285 0.48 7.97 18.82
C ASN A 285 1.02 8.73 17.61
N LEU A 286 0.18 8.96 16.58
CA LEU A 286 0.53 9.76 15.42
C LEU A 286 0.59 11.26 15.73
N GLY A 287 0.19 11.67 16.94
CA GLY A 287 0.20 13.07 17.37
C GLY A 287 -0.81 13.94 16.63
N LEU A 288 -1.89 13.34 16.12
CA LEU A 288 -2.91 14.04 15.37
C LEU A 288 -3.99 14.63 16.28
N ILE A 289 -4.22 14.04 17.46
CA ILE A 289 -5.25 14.51 18.40
C ILE A 289 -4.70 15.64 19.27
N GLY A 290 -5.34 16.81 19.20
CA GLY A 290 -5.02 17.95 20.04
C GLY A 290 -5.04 17.60 21.54
N GLY A 291 -3.92 17.85 22.23
CA GLY A 291 -3.75 17.58 23.65
C GLY A 291 -3.25 16.18 24.02
N SER A 292 -3.03 15.29 23.04
CA SER A 292 -2.32 14.02 23.27
C SER A 292 -0.84 14.24 23.57
N ASP A 293 -0.18 13.28 24.24
CA ASP A 293 1.26 13.37 24.53
C ASP A 293 2.10 13.45 23.25
N ALA A 294 1.74 12.72 22.19
CA ALA A 294 2.50 12.79 20.92
C ALA A 294 2.22 14.07 20.13
N ALA A 295 1.00 14.63 20.20
CA ALA A 295 0.72 15.93 19.59
C ALA A 295 1.50 17.05 20.31
N ASN A 296 1.56 16.98 21.64
CA ASN A 296 2.40 17.88 22.43
C ASN A 296 3.89 17.67 22.12
N ALA A 297 4.34 16.43 21.88
CA ALA A 297 5.71 16.16 21.48
C ALA A 297 6.05 16.76 20.11
N LYS A 298 5.15 16.69 19.12
CA LYS A 298 5.34 17.36 17.82
C LYS A 298 5.51 18.87 17.96
N ILE A 299 4.58 19.51 18.69
CA ILE A 299 4.66 20.94 18.99
C ILE A 299 5.98 21.26 19.72
N GLN A 300 6.36 20.43 20.68
CA GLN A 300 7.60 20.64 21.44
C GLN A 300 8.84 20.45 20.58
N ASN A 301 8.87 19.49 19.65
CA ASN A 301 9.99 19.30 18.72
C ASN A 301 10.20 20.53 17.84
N VAL A 302 9.11 21.13 17.33
CA VAL A 302 9.14 22.36 16.54
C VAL A 302 9.69 23.53 17.37
N ILE A 303 9.22 23.66 18.62
CA ILE A 303 9.71 24.66 19.57
C ILE A 303 11.20 24.44 19.89
N ASP A 304 11.59 23.20 20.19
CA ASP A 304 12.94 22.83 20.60
C ASP A 304 13.92 23.06 19.44
N ALA A 305 13.55 22.77 18.20
CA ALA A 305 14.34 23.07 17.02
C ALA A 305 14.58 24.59 16.87
N TYR A 306 13.52 25.40 16.97
CA TYR A 306 13.64 26.86 16.88
C TYR A 306 14.49 27.45 18.02
N VAL A 307 14.29 26.99 19.25
CA VAL A 307 15.08 27.39 20.44
C VAL A 307 16.54 27.00 20.27
N SER A 308 16.81 25.76 19.86
CA SER A 308 18.17 25.23 19.65
C SER A 308 18.91 26.06 18.60
N ALA A 309 18.25 26.49 17.53
CA ALA A 309 18.85 27.37 16.54
C ALA A 309 19.32 28.72 17.14
N ARG A 310 18.52 29.35 18.02
CA ARG A 310 18.91 30.61 18.67
C ARG A 310 20.04 30.42 19.70
N GLU A 311 20.02 29.31 20.41
CA GLU A 311 21.10 28.95 21.34
C GLU A 311 22.40 28.63 20.62
N MET A 312 22.32 28.03 19.42
CA MET A 312 23.47 27.82 18.55
C MET A 312 24.08 29.16 18.12
N GLU A 313 23.28 30.13 17.67
CA GLU A 313 23.78 31.47 17.32
C GLU A 313 24.53 32.14 18.49
N TYR A 314 23.96 32.06 19.70
CA TYR A 314 24.57 32.57 20.92
C TYR A 314 25.92 31.87 21.22
N SER A 315 25.93 30.53 21.14
CA SER A 315 27.14 29.73 21.34
C SER A 315 28.22 30.10 20.33
N THR A 316 27.89 30.16 19.04
CA THR A 316 28.79 30.53 17.95
C THR A 316 29.41 31.91 18.18
N TYR A 317 28.61 32.90 18.56
CA TYR A 317 29.11 34.24 18.90
C TYR A 317 30.17 34.22 20.01
N TRP A 318 29.86 33.56 21.13
CA TRP A 318 30.75 33.54 22.28
C TRP A 318 31.98 32.65 22.08
N ASN A 319 31.86 31.58 21.29
CA ASN A 319 32.98 30.74 20.88
C ASN A 319 34.00 31.56 20.07
N ILE A 320 33.55 32.35 19.10
CA ILE A 320 34.42 33.25 18.33
C ILE A 320 35.03 34.32 19.26
N ARG A 321 34.20 35.00 20.05
CA ARG A 321 34.64 36.10 20.94
C ARG A 321 35.67 35.64 21.97
N ASN A 322 35.43 34.52 22.63
CA ASN A 322 36.30 34.00 23.67
C ASN A 322 37.53 33.28 23.07
N GLY A 323 37.36 32.60 21.94
CA GLY A 323 38.40 31.81 21.28
C GLY A 323 39.41 32.66 20.49
N GLN A 324 38.93 33.56 19.63
CA GLN A 324 39.80 34.36 18.76
C GLN A 324 40.21 35.71 19.38
N PHE A 325 39.37 36.31 20.22
CA PHE A 325 39.56 37.67 20.74
C PHE A 325 39.68 37.79 22.27
N ASP A 326 39.96 36.69 22.96
CA ASP A 326 40.14 36.64 24.43
C ASP A 326 38.97 37.31 25.21
N GLY A 327 37.74 37.19 24.71
CA GLY A 327 36.53 37.73 25.33
C GLY A 327 36.24 39.21 25.00
N THR A 328 37.09 39.87 24.21
CA THR A 328 36.94 41.29 23.87
C THR A 328 36.27 41.45 22.50
N TYR A 329 35.19 42.23 22.43
CA TYR A 329 34.66 42.66 21.13
C TYR A 329 35.52 43.79 20.56
N ILE A 330 35.96 43.64 19.32
CA ILE A 330 36.70 44.65 18.58
C ILE A 330 35.95 44.88 17.26
N ALA A 331 35.51 46.12 17.04
CA ALA A 331 34.60 46.46 15.94
C ALA A 331 35.26 46.48 14.55
N ASP A 332 36.59 46.60 14.50
CA ASP A 332 37.37 46.76 13.26
C ASP A 332 38.26 45.51 12.99
N GLU A 333 38.10 44.41 13.72
CA GLU A 333 38.90 43.18 13.54
C GLU A 333 38.16 42.15 12.69
N GLU A 334 38.92 41.46 11.85
CA GLU A 334 38.43 40.36 11.01
C GLU A 334 38.37 39.07 11.80
N VAL A 335 37.34 38.27 11.51
CA VAL A 335 37.17 36.92 12.06
C VAL A 335 37.75 35.92 11.07
N GLY A 336 38.88 35.33 11.42
CA GLY A 336 39.54 34.33 10.58
C GLY A 336 38.78 33.00 10.58
N LEU A 337 38.99 32.22 9.53
CA LEU A 337 38.64 30.80 9.52
C LEU A 337 39.56 30.04 10.49
N SER A 338 39.10 28.91 11.00
CA SER A 338 39.97 27.96 11.70
C SER A 338 41.01 27.38 10.73
N VAL A 339 42.06 26.77 11.28
CA VAL A 339 43.12 26.15 10.47
C VAL A 339 42.57 25.04 9.57
N ASP A 340 41.56 24.31 10.05
CA ASP A 340 40.96 23.20 9.32
C ASP A 340 40.00 23.70 8.23
N GLU A 341 39.13 24.67 8.53
CA GLU A 341 38.26 25.33 7.53
C GLU A 341 39.09 26.03 6.43
N GLU A 342 40.16 26.76 6.78
CA GLU A 342 41.01 27.41 5.76
C GLU A 342 41.68 26.37 4.85
N ALA A 343 42.16 25.25 5.42
CA ALA A 343 42.76 24.19 4.62
C ALA A 343 41.74 23.55 3.66
N TYR A 344 40.53 23.29 4.16
CA TYR A 344 39.41 22.76 3.38
C TYR A 344 39.05 23.68 2.21
N TYR A 345 38.69 24.95 2.49
CA TYR A 345 38.25 25.85 1.42
C TYR A 345 39.38 26.19 0.43
N ARG A 346 40.65 26.16 0.86
CA ARG A 346 41.77 26.30 -0.08
C ARG A 346 41.83 25.13 -1.06
N GLU A 347 41.63 23.90 -0.59
CA GLU A 347 41.58 22.72 -1.46
C GLU A 347 40.40 22.78 -2.44
N VAL A 348 39.23 23.20 -1.97
CA VAL A 348 38.02 23.42 -2.80
C VAL A 348 38.30 24.45 -3.91
N TYR A 349 38.72 25.67 -3.57
CA TYR A 349 38.93 26.71 -4.58
C TYR A 349 40.18 26.48 -5.44
N GLU A 350 41.19 25.75 -4.97
CA GLU A 350 42.29 25.29 -5.83
C GLU A 350 41.78 24.33 -6.91
N THR A 351 40.85 23.45 -6.56
CA THR A 351 40.21 22.50 -7.47
C THR A 351 39.37 23.23 -8.51
N ILE A 352 38.42 24.06 -8.07
CA ILE A 352 37.55 24.87 -8.94
C ILE A 352 38.39 25.73 -9.89
N GLY A 353 39.35 26.49 -9.36
CA GLY A 353 40.18 27.36 -10.19
C GLY A 353 41.03 26.58 -11.21
N THR A 354 41.47 25.36 -10.87
CA THR A 354 42.21 24.50 -11.82
C THR A 354 41.29 23.95 -12.92
N GLU A 355 40.06 23.59 -12.59
CA GLU A 355 39.04 23.14 -13.55
C GLU A 355 38.64 24.27 -14.51
N ASP A 356 38.59 25.51 -14.02
CA ASP A 356 38.45 26.74 -14.81
C ASP A 356 39.71 27.10 -15.63
N GLY A 357 40.78 26.32 -15.50
CA GLY A 357 42.02 26.47 -16.26
C GLY A 357 42.96 27.56 -15.76
N LEU A 358 42.75 28.07 -14.53
CA LEU A 358 43.67 28.98 -13.86
C LEU A 358 44.95 28.24 -13.45
N THR A 359 46.09 28.92 -13.52
CA THR A 359 47.38 28.35 -13.11
C THR A 359 48.30 29.42 -12.54
N GLY A 360 49.24 29.02 -11.68
CA GLY A 360 50.25 29.92 -11.12
C GLY A 360 49.63 31.06 -10.32
N SER A 361 50.13 32.29 -10.49
CA SER A 361 49.68 33.44 -9.69
C SER A 361 48.21 33.79 -9.85
N ASP A 362 47.60 33.42 -10.98
CA ASP A 362 46.19 33.71 -11.24
C ASP A 362 45.30 32.76 -10.42
N LEU A 363 45.71 31.48 -10.29
CA LEU A 363 45.07 30.53 -9.38
C LEU A 363 45.27 30.94 -7.92
N ASP A 364 46.51 31.30 -7.53
CA ASP A 364 46.80 31.75 -6.16
C ASP A 364 45.92 32.96 -5.77
N THR A 365 45.73 33.91 -6.69
CA THR A 365 44.89 35.11 -6.45
C THR A 365 43.43 34.74 -6.33
N PHE A 366 42.91 33.86 -7.19
CA PHE A 366 41.53 33.37 -7.13
C PHE A 366 41.23 32.72 -5.76
N VAL A 367 42.11 31.82 -5.32
CA VAL A 367 41.97 31.12 -4.03
C VAL A 367 42.03 32.11 -2.87
N ASP A 368 43.01 33.02 -2.85
CA ASP A 368 43.13 34.01 -1.77
C ASP A 368 41.93 34.97 -1.73
N ASP A 369 41.40 35.39 -2.88
CA ASP A 369 40.22 36.26 -2.97
C ASP A 369 38.94 35.53 -2.50
N ALA A 370 38.80 34.24 -2.81
CA ALA A 370 37.70 33.40 -2.33
C ALA A 370 37.75 33.23 -0.79
N ILE A 371 38.90 32.87 -0.24
CA ILE A 371 39.11 32.77 1.22
C ILE A 371 38.83 34.10 1.91
N GLN A 372 39.29 35.22 1.35
CA GLN A 372 39.01 36.54 1.92
C GLN A 372 37.51 36.88 1.86
N THR A 373 36.78 36.40 0.84
CA THR A 373 35.33 36.57 0.74
C THR A 373 34.60 35.87 1.89
N LEU A 374 34.97 34.63 2.19
CA LEU A 374 34.44 33.88 3.34
C LEU A 374 34.80 34.54 4.68
N VAL A 375 36.04 35.00 4.86
CA VAL A 375 36.47 35.77 6.05
C VAL A 375 35.65 37.04 6.23
N ASN A 376 35.36 37.76 5.16
CA ASN A 376 34.52 38.97 5.21
C ASN A 376 33.08 38.63 5.64
N LYS A 377 32.51 37.52 5.12
CA LYS A 377 31.17 37.03 5.51
C LYS A 377 31.13 36.70 7.00
N ARG A 378 32.04 35.84 7.47
CA ARG A 378 32.12 35.44 8.88
C ARG A 378 32.31 36.63 9.83
N THR A 379 33.09 37.62 9.40
CA THR A 379 33.28 38.88 10.14
C THR A 379 31.96 39.63 10.31
N ALA A 380 31.17 39.75 9.24
CA ALA A 380 29.88 40.41 9.28
C ALA A 380 28.86 39.66 10.15
N GLU A 381 28.83 38.33 10.08
CA GLU A 381 27.98 37.48 10.92
C GLU A 381 28.32 37.66 12.40
N TYR A 382 29.60 37.59 12.76
CA TYR A 382 30.06 37.85 14.13
C TYR A 382 29.64 39.23 14.65
N HIS A 383 29.73 40.27 13.81
CA HIS A 383 29.30 41.62 14.18
C HIS A 383 27.78 41.75 14.28
N ALA A 384 27.02 41.04 13.44
CA ALA A 384 25.56 40.97 13.55
C ALA A 384 25.14 40.27 14.85
N LEU A 385 25.75 39.12 15.17
CA LEU A 385 25.54 38.41 16.42
C LEU A 385 25.93 39.25 17.64
N HIS A 386 26.99 40.06 17.56
CA HIS A 386 27.33 41.01 18.63
C HIS A 386 26.20 41.99 18.93
N ALA A 387 25.48 42.46 17.91
CA ALA A 387 24.36 43.38 18.09
C ALA A 387 23.19 42.72 18.85
N THR A 388 23.02 41.40 18.71
CA THR A 388 21.99 40.62 19.39
C THR A 388 22.43 40.17 20.79
N TYR A 389 23.58 39.50 20.90
CA TYR A 389 24.02 38.78 22.11
C TYR A 389 25.13 39.47 22.89
N GLY A 390 25.78 40.48 22.32
CA GLY A 390 26.99 41.08 22.89
C GLY A 390 26.77 42.15 23.96
N GLY A 391 25.51 42.51 24.24
CA GLY A 391 25.14 43.54 25.21
C GLY A 391 25.33 43.11 26.67
N GLU A 392 25.30 41.81 26.94
CA GLU A 392 25.48 41.21 28.27
C GLU A 392 26.78 40.39 28.36
N ALA A 393 27.11 39.90 29.56
CA ALA A 393 28.26 39.02 29.77
C ALA A 393 27.94 37.58 29.34
N TYR A 394 28.97 36.79 29.04
CA TYR A 394 28.82 35.36 28.74
C TYR A 394 28.16 34.63 29.90
N ASP A 395 27.11 33.91 29.57
CA ASP A 395 26.34 32.97 30.37
C ASP A 395 26.47 31.57 29.74
N ASP A 396 27.00 30.60 30.48
CA ASP A 396 27.15 29.21 30.06
C ASP A 396 25.88 28.37 30.26
N GLU A 397 24.87 28.94 30.92
CA GLU A 397 23.52 28.38 31.11
C GLU A 397 22.47 29.20 30.33
N TYR A 398 22.87 29.86 29.24
CA TYR A 398 21.96 30.63 28.40
C TYR A 398 20.87 29.73 27.82
N GLU A 399 19.61 30.10 28.07
CA GLU A 399 18.43 29.48 27.48
C GLU A 399 17.64 30.54 26.71
N TYR A 400 17.26 30.24 25.47
CA TYR A 400 16.44 31.16 24.70
C TYR A 400 14.98 31.15 25.18
N VAL A 401 14.43 32.34 25.44
CA VAL A 401 13.05 32.49 25.92
C VAL A 401 12.19 33.05 24.79
N LEU A 402 11.27 32.22 24.30
CA LEU A 402 10.29 32.60 23.29
C LEU A 402 9.42 33.78 23.76
N SER A 403 9.15 34.70 22.85
CA SER A 403 8.07 35.66 22.99
C SER A 403 6.69 34.99 22.83
N GLN A 404 5.63 35.69 23.22
CA GLN A 404 4.27 35.18 23.02
C GLN A 404 3.94 35.02 21.53
N ASP A 405 4.36 35.98 20.70
CA ASP A 405 4.09 35.95 19.25
C ASP A 405 4.79 34.77 18.57
N GLU A 406 6.02 34.42 18.99
CA GLU A 406 6.74 33.23 18.51
C GLU A 406 6.08 31.94 18.99
N THR A 407 5.68 31.87 20.26
CA THR A 407 4.96 30.71 20.81
C THR A 407 3.67 30.47 20.05
N ASP A 408 2.89 31.53 19.81
CA ASP A 408 1.61 31.46 19.10
C ASP A 408 1.82 31.05 17.63
N SER A 409 2.87 31.55 16.96
CA SER A 409 3.17 31.22 15.56
C SER A 409 3.63 29.76 15.39
N LEU A 410 4.55 29.28 16.24
CA LEU A 410 5.07 27.91 16.19
C LEU A 410 4.01 26.86 16.61
N THR A 411 3.17 27.20 17.58
CA THR A 411 2.10 26.27 18.01
C THR A 411 0.99 26.20 16.97
N ALA A 412 0.65 27.32 16.32
CA ALA A 412 -0.39 27.36 15.29
C ALA A 412 0.04 26.71 13.97
N SER A 413 1.34 26.54 13.73
CA SER A 413 1.85 25.93 12.50
C SER A 413 1.80 24.39 12.52
N VAL A 414 1.79 23.78 13.70
CA VAL A 414 1.57 22.34 13.85
C VAL A 414 0.08 22.08 13.86
N HIS A 415 -0.41 21.46 12.78
CA HIS A 415 -1.81 21.12 12.68
C HIS A 415 -2.15 19.95 13.60
N VAL A 416 -3.07 20.18 14.54
CA VAL A 416 -3.67 19.15 15.40
C VAL A 416 -5.17 19.20 15.26
N TRP A 417 -5.77 18.02 15.23
CA TRP A 417 -7.19 17.81 14.98
C TRP A 417 -7.91 17.45 16.27
N THR A 418 -9.20 17.77 16.34
CA THR A 418 -10.14 17.11 17.24
C THR A 418 -10.50 15.73 16.69
N GLU A 419 -11.00 14.83 17.56
CA GLU A 419 -11.47 13.51 17.14
C GLU A 419 -12.59 13.61 16.08
N ASP A 420 -13.47 14.60 16.23
CA ASP A 420 -14.54 14.90 15.26
C ASP A 420 -14.00 15.40 13.92
N GLU A 421 -12.89 16.15 13.90
CA GLU A 421 -12.25 16.61 12.66
C GLU A 421 -11.51 15.47 11.96
N LEU A 422 -10.72 14.68 12.71
CA LEU A 422 -10.04 13.48 12.19
C LEU A 422 -11.02 12.56 11.49
N THR A 423 -12.16 12.32 12.13
CA THR A 423 -13.26 11.54 11.58
C THR A 423 -13.68 12.00 10.19
N ASN A 424 -13.80 13.32 9.98
CA ASN A 424 -14.18 13.88 8.70
C ASN A 424 -13.01 13.91 7.69
N LEU A 425 -11.79 13.57 8.11
CA LEU A 425 -10.55 13.62 7.31
C LEU A 425 -9.90 12.27 7.03
N ILE A 426 -10.33 11.20 7.72
CA ILE A 426 -10.01 9.76 7.60
C ILE A 426 -10.25 9.18 6.18
N SER A 427 -10.21 10.03 5.16
CA SER A 427 -11.18 9.96 4.09
C SER A 427 -10.78 10.86 2.92
N GLY A 428 -10.10 11.99 3.19
CA GLY A 428 -9.48 12.82 2.16
C GLY A 428 -8.09 12.34 1.78
N SER A 429 -7.22 12.20 2.78
CA SER A 429 -5.81 11.81 2.60
C SER A 429 -5.16 11.30 3.90
N LEU A 430 -5.91 11.25 5.02
CA LEU A 430 -5.36 11.00 6.36
C LEU A 430 -5.56 9.56 6.87
N LEU A 431 -5.85 8.60 5.98
CA LEU A 431 -5.75 7.18 6.32
C LEU A 431 -4.28 6.82 6.44
N LYS A 432 -3.70 7.12 7.61
CA LYS A 432 -2.34 6.73 7.92
C LYS A 432 -2.31 5.24 8.21
N PRO A 433 -1.37 4.50 7.61
CA PRO A 433 -1.70 3.18 7.15
C PRO A 433 -1.19 2.14 8.16
N ILE A 434 -2.06 1.21 8.55
CA ILE A 434 -1.76 0.19 9.55
C ILE A 434 -1.71 -1.22 8.96
N THR A 435 -1.34 -2.17 9.82
CA THR A 435 -0.74 -3.42 9.40
C THR A 435 -1.69 -4.53 8.94
N ASN A 436 -3.00 -4.31 9.01
CA ASN A 436 -3.99 -5.27 8.48
C ASN A 436 -5.38 -4.63 8.55
N THR A 437 -6.22 -4.83 7.53
CA THR A 437 -7.66 -4.49 7.57
C THR A 437 -8.42 -5.36 8.58
N GLN A 438 -7.83 -6.48 9.00
CA GLN A 438 -8.34 -7.34 10.07
C GLN A 438 -7.25 -7.51 11.15
N ALA A 439 -7.49 -7.05 12.37
CA ALA A 439 -6.60 -7.32 13.51
C ALA A 439 -6.73 -8.79 14.00
N THR A 440 -6.70 -9.76 13.08
CA THR A 440 -6.81 -11.21 13.33
C THR A 440 -5.53 -11.91 12.91
N ILE A 441 -5.12 -12.89 13.70
CA ILE A 441 -4.09 -13.88 13.37
C ILE A 441 -4.82 -15.09 12.84
N GLU A 442 -4.44 -15.55 11.66
CA GLU A 442 -5.04 -16.69 10.98
C GLU A 442 -3.99 -17.79 10.73
N ASP A 443 -4.45 -19.03 10.57
CA ASP A 443 -3.55 -20.13 10.19
C ASP A 443 -3.35 -20.14 8.66
N ALA A 444 -2.12 -20.37 8.19
CA ALA A 444 -1.80 -20.35 6.77
C ALA A 444 -2.66 -21.31 5.93
N ASN A 445 -3.25 -20.80 4.83
CA ASN A 445 -3.98 -21.63 3.88
C ASN A 445 -3.03 -22.48 3.06
N ILE A 446 -1.83 -21.96 2.74
CA ILE A 446 -0.79 -22.70 2.01
C ILE A 446 0.55 -22.66 2.76
N SER A 447 1.11 -23.83 3.03
CA SER A 447 2.42 -24.01 3.64
C SER A 447 3.34 -24.88 2.78
N ALA A 448 4.55 -24.40 2.48
CA ALA A 448 5.54 -25.13 1.68
C ALA A 448 6.95 -25.10 2.29
N GLY A 449 7.60 -26.27 2.35
CA GLY A 449 9.04 -26.39 2.63
C GLY A 449 9.96 -26.07 1.44
N GLY A 450 9.36 -25.75 0.28
CA GLY A 450 10.02 -25.25 -0.93
C GLY A 450 9.35 -23.96 -1.38
N ASP A 451 9.08 -23.85 -2.69
CA ASP A 451 8.45 -22.67 -3.30
C ASP A 451 6.91 -22.79 -3.34
N ILE A 452 6.23 -21.65 -3.40
CA ILE A 452 4.78 -21.56 -3.65
C ILE A 452 4.55 -20.93 -5.03
N THR A 453 3.73 -21.57 -5.86
CA THR A 453 3.27 -21.04 -7.16
C THR A 453 1.75 -21.07 -7.24
N ILE A 454 1.14 -19.90 -7.44
CA ILE A 454 -0.30 -19.74 -7.58
C ILE A 454 -0.60 -19.08 -8.92
N VAL A 455 -1.52 -19.67 -9.69
CA VAL A 455 -2.00 -19.07 -10.94
C VAL A 455 -3.52 -19.14 -10.99
N THR A 456 -4.19 -18.00 -11.04
CA THR A 456 -5.65 -17.91 -11.12
C THR A 456 -6.07 -17.17 -12.39
N GLN A 457 -7.30 -17.40 -12.83
CA GLN A 457 -7.88 -16.58 -13.88
C GLN A 457 -8.29 -15.23 -13.29
N ASP A 458 -9.01 -15.22 -12.17
CA ASP A 458 -9.64 -14.01 -11.65
C ASP A 458 -8.78 -13.44 -10.52
N ASP A 459 -9.07 -13.73 -9.24
CA ASP A 459 -8.35 -13.17 -8.09
C ASP A 459 -7.53 -14.22 -7.31
N ILE A 460 -6.62 -13.76 -6.46
CA ILE A 460 -6.04 -14.50 -5.34
C ILE A 460 -6.43 -13.73 -4.07
N GLY A 461 -7.16 -14.39 -3.17
CA GLY A 461 -7.89 -13.71 -2.10
C GLY A 461 -9.29 -13.33 -2.55
N SER A 462 -10.04 -12.63 -1.70
CA SER A 462 -11.44 -12.29 -1.97
C SER A 462 -11.91 -10.99 -1.33
N ALA A 463 -13.00 -10.43 -1.84
CA ALA A 463 -13.76 -9.39 -1.16
C ALA A 463 -14.80 -10.03 -0.24
N VAL A 464 -14.67 -9.86 1.08
CA VAL A 464 -15.52 -10.52 2.10
C VAL A 464 -16.75 -9.70 2.51
N GLY A 465 -17.01 -8.59 1.81
CA GLY A 465 -18.17 -7.73 2.01
C GLY A 465 -17.76 -6.30 2.36
N SER A 466 -18.62 -5.58 3.07
CA SER A 466 -18.31 -4.21 3.49
C SER A 466 -18.92 -3.88 4.86
N VAL A 467 -18.28 -2.95 5.56
CA VAL A 467 -18.77 -2.37 6.81
C VAL A 467 -19.27 -0.96 6.51
N GLU A 468 -20.51 -0.65 6.88
CA GLU A 468 -21.01 0.72 6.84
C GLU A 468 -20.93 1.35 8.22
N ILE A 469 -20.41 2.58 8.28
CA ILE A 469 -20.34 3.39 9.51
C ILE A 469 -21.10 4.69 9.27
N ASP A 470 -22.01 5.03 10.17
CA ASP A 470 -22.76 6.29 10.13
C ASP A 470 -21.86 7.44 10.60
N LEU A 471 -21.74 8.51 9.80
CA LEU A 471 -20.90 9.67 10.16
C LEU A 471 -21.65 10.61 11.12
N ASP A 472 -21.96 10.15 12.32
CA ASP A 472 -22.70 10.89 13.34
C ASP A 472 -21.83 11.41 14.51
N GLY A 473 -20.55 11.02 14.53
CA GLY A 473 -19.57 11.40 15.55
C GLY A 473 -19.58 10.54 16.83
N ASP A 474 -20.38 9.47 16.89
CA ASP A 474 -20.44 8.55 18.05
C ASP A 474 -20.04 7.12 17.64
N TYR A 475 -18.73 6.86 17.58
CA TYR A 475 -18.19 5.56 17.14
C TYR A 475 -17.91 4.60 18.29
N SER A 476 -18.26 3.33 18.08
CA SER A 476 -17.76 2.23 18.89
C SER A 476 -16.27 2.00 18.65
N ASP A 477 -15.60 1.33 19.61
CA ASP A 477 -14.19 0.95 19.46
C ASP A 477 -13.96 0.10 18.19
N ASP A 478 -14.91 -0.76 17.82
CA ASP A 478 -14.84 -1.56 16.60
C ASP A 478 -14.89 -0.67 15.34
N GLU A 479 -15.76 0.34 15.31
CA GLU A 479 -15.87 1.28 14.19
C GLU A 479 -14.60 2.14 14.06
N ARG A 480 -14.01 2.57 15.17
CA ARG A 480 -12.71 3.25 15.17
C ARG A 480 -11.59 2.38 14.62
N VAL A 481 -11.54 1.10 15.03
CA VAL A 481 -10.55 0.15 14.50
C VAL A 481 -10.75 -0.04 13.00
N GLN A 482 -11.99 -0.18 12.53
CA GLN A 482 -12.28 -0.34 11.10
C GLN A 482 -11.83 0.89 10.30
N LEU A 483 -12.11 2.10 10.79
CA LEU A 483 -11.67 3.34 10.15
C LEU A 483 -10.14 3.50 10.17
N ALA A 484 -9.51 3.13 11.28
CA ALA A 484 -8.06 3.13 11.41
C ALA A 484 -7.39 2.11 10.48
N ALA A 485 -8.06 0.97 10.25
CA ALA A 485 -7.57 -0.17 9.49
C ALA A 485 -7.82 -0.12 7.99
N ALA A 486 -8.76 0.72 7.58
CA ALA A 486 -9.15 0.81 6.20
C ALA A 486 -8.04 1.41 5.34
N GLU A 487 -7.76 0.75 4.22
CA GLU A 487 -6.87 1.29 3.20
C GLU A 487 -7.67 2.25 2.33
N ARG A 488 -7.05 3.34 1.85
CA ARG A 488 -7.77 4.41 1.15
C ARG A 488 -8.67 3.93 0.01
N ASN A 489 -8.19 2.96 -0.76
CA ASN A 489 -8.92 2.44 -1.91
C ASN A 489 -10.08 1.50 -1.52
N ASP A 490 -10.13 1.05 -0.27
CA ASP A 490 -11.24 0.27 0.27
C ASP A 490 -12.37 1.17 0.83
N VAL A 491 -12.19 2.50 0.84
CA VAL A 491 -13.12 3.43 1.50
C VAL A 491 -13.94 4.26 0.52
N TYR A 492 -15.25 4.31 0.75
CA TYR A 492 -16.20 5.12 -0.02
C TYR A 492 -17.04 6.03 0.87
N PHE A 493 -17.13 7.30 0.49
CA PHE A 493 -17.97 8.30 1.18
C PHE A 493 -19.32 8.40 0.50
N LEU A 494 -20.36 7.90 1.16
CA LEU A 494 -21.69 7.83 0.57
C LEU A 494 -22.47 9.10 0.82
N PHE A 495 -22.95 9.69 -0.27
CA PHE A 495 -24.01 10.69 -0.21
C PHE A 495 -25.35 10.06 0.21
N THR A 496 -26.31 10.92 0.54
CA THR A 496 -27.69 10.50 0.84
C THR A 496 -28.41 9.81 -0.32
N GLU A 497 -27.97 10.05 -1.56
CA GLU A 497 -28.53 9.56 -2.81
C GLU A 497 -28.10 8.11 -3.05
N ARG A 498 -28.86 7.19 -2.47
CA ARG A 498 -28.59 5.76 -2.54
C ARG A 498 -29.86 4.94 -2.68
N THR A 499 -29.75 3.79 -3.34
CA THR A 499 -30.80 2.79 -3.45
C THR A 499 -30.20 1.41 -3.18
N GLN A 500 -30.69 0.74 -2.14
CA GLN A 500 -30.26 -0.62 -1.81
C GLN A 500 -31.21 -1.68 -2.39
N ASN A 501 -30.67 -2.86 -2.68
CA ASN A 501 -31.39 -4.03 -3.18
C ASN A 501 -32.27 -3.71 -4.40
N VAL A 502 -31.78 -2.85 -5.29
CA VAL A 502 -32.49 -2.49 -6.52
C VAL A 502 -32.32 -3.60 -7.56
N VAL A 503 -33.44 -4.04 -8.14
CA VAL A 503 -33.43 -5.03 -9.21
C VAL A 503 -33.33 -4.33 -10.56
N VAL A 504 -32.24 -4.55 -11.27
CA VAL A 504 -31.95 -3.92 -12.56
C VAL A 504 -31.62 -4.95 -13.64
N ASP A 505 -31.85 -4.58 -14.89
CA ASP A 505 -31.19 -5.17 -16.06
C ASP A 505 -30.01 -4.25 -16.43
N VAL A 506 -28.82 -4.82 -16.60
CA VAL A 506 -27.62 -4.12 -17.10
C VAL A 506 -27.57 -4.30 -18.61
N VAL A 507 -27.63 -3.18 -19.35
CA VAL A 507 -27.77 -3.18 -20.81
C VAL A 507 -26.62 -2.40 -21.45
N GLU A 508 -25.88 -3.04 -22.34
CA GLU A 508 -24.82 -2.40 -23.12
C GLU A 508 -25.38 -1.32 -24.09
N SER A 509 -24.65 -0.21 -24.24
CA SER A 509 -24.96 0.81 -25.24
C SER A 509 -23.75 1.56 -25.75
N ASP A 510 -23.75 1.92 -27.05
CA ASP A 510 -22.71 2.75 -27.67
C ASP A 510 -22.57 4.14 -27.03
N SER A 511 -23.62 4.61 -26.33
CA SER A 511 -23.64 5.92 -25.65
C SER A 511 -23.37 5.82 -24.14
N GLY A 512 -22.96 4.65 -23.66
CA GLY A 512 -22.80 4.36 -22.22
C GLY A 512 -23.79 3.32 -21.72
N ASP A 513 -23.32 2.39 -20.91
CA ASP A 513 -24.10 1.27 -20.41
C ASP A 513 -25.17 1.70 -19.40
N GLN A 514 -26.23 0.90 -19.29
CA GLN A 514 -27.47 1.31 -18.64
C GLN A 514 -27.88 0.37 -17.53
N LEU A 515 -28.25 0.94 -16.38
CA LEU A 515 -28.98 0.26 -15.31
C LEU A 515 -30.47 0.56 -15.45
N VAL A 516 -31.24 -0.44 -15.88
CA VAL A 516 -32.67 -0.31 -16.18
C VAL A 516 -33.51 -1.03 -15.12
N ARG A 517 -34.43 -0.33 -14.46
CA ARG A 517 -35.30 -0.92 -13.42
C ARG A 517 -36.77 -0.88 -13.78
N SER A 518 -37.51 -1.88 -13.32
CA SER A 518 -38.96 -2.01 -13.55
C SER A 518 -39.82 -1.35 -12.47
N SER A 519 -39.22 -0.96 -11.33
CA SER A 519 -39.89 -0.29 -10.21
C SER A 519 -38.93 0.67 -9.49
N GLY A 520 -39.44 1.80 -9.00
CA GLY A 520 -38.63 2.89 -8.42
C GLY A 520 -38.52 4.08 -9.36
N ASN A 521 -37.78 5.12 -8.98
CA ASN A 521 -37.54 6.30 -9.83
C ASN A 521 -36.18 6.98 -9.56
N TRP A 522 -35.22 6.94 -10.50
CA TRP A 522 -33.81 7.30 -10.19
C TRP A 522 -33.68 8.78 -9.88
N VAL A 523 -34.46 9.59 -10.59
CA VAL A 523 -34.56 11.03 -10.35
C VAL A 523 -35.17 11.31 -8.98
N SER A 524 -36.17 10.54 -8.53
CA SER A 524 -36.78 10.73 -7.20
C SER A 524 -35.89 10.23 -6.07
N ASP A 525 -35.00 9.27 -6.35
CA ASP A 525 -33.98 8.79 -5.43
C ASP A 525 -32.76 9.75 -5.35
N GLY A 526 -32.80 10.85 -6.12
CA GLY A 526 -31.87 11.98 -6.03
C GLY A 526 -30.73 11.99 -7.05
N PHE A 527 -30.56 10.91 -7.82
CA PHE A 527 -29.51 10.79 -8.81
C PHE A 527 -29.64 11.82 -9.94
N VAL A 528 -28.51 12.38 -10.36
CA VAL A 528 -28.39 13.34 -11.46
C VAL A 528 -27.19 13.00 -12.36
N ALA A 529 -27.17 13.54 -13.58
CA ALA A 529 -26.00 13.45 -14.45
C ALA A 529 -24.77 14.11 -13.79
N GLY A 530 -23.63 13.45 -13.87
CA GLY A 530 -22.35 13.87 -13.29
C GLY A 530 -22.04 13.29 -11.91
N MET A 531 -23.00 12.67 -11.22
CA MET A 531 -22.68 11.98 -9.95
C MET A 531 -21.73 10.82 -10.23
N GLN A 532 -20.71 10.69 -9.39
CA GLN A 532 -19.96 9.46 -9.26
C GLN A 532 -20.79 8.49 -8.40
N ILE A 533 -20.80 7.23 -8.77
CA ILE A 533 -21.54 6.17 -8.08
C ILE A 533 -20.66 4.97 -7.82
N ARG A 534 -20.99 4.30 -6.72
CA ARG A 534 -20.58 2.95 -6.41
C ARG A 534 -21.73 1.97 -6.67
N ILE A 535 -21.42 0.88 -7.34
CA ILE A 535 -22.24 -0.33 -7.48
C ILE A 535 -21.64 -1.38 -6.56
N ALA A 536 -22.48 -2.03 -5.75
CA ALA A 536 -22.08 -3.10 -4.85
C ALA A 536 -23.13 -4.21 -4.79
N GLY A 537 -22.78 -5.32 -4.12
CA GLY A 537 -23.63 -6.51 -3.99
C GLY A 537 -23.19 -7.64 -4.93
N ASP A 538 -24.06 -8.64 -5.09
CA ASP A 538 -23.81 -9.84 -5.90
C ASP A 538 -24.06 -9.55 -7.40
N SER A 539 -23.21 -8.69 -7.96
CA SER A 539 -23.22 -8.27 -9.36
C SER A 539 -21.81 -8.35 -9.92
N ALA A 540 -21.68 -8.82 -11.17
CA ALA A 540 -20.41 -8.78 -11.90
C ALA A 540 -19.93 -7.36 -12.23
N ASN A 541 -20.73 -6.34 -11.91
CA ASN A 541 -20.44 -4.92 -12.09
C ASN A 541 -20.25 -4.18 -10.75
N ALA A 542 -20.10 -4.91 -9.63
CA ALA A 542 -19.67 -4.30 -8.40
C ALA A 542 -18.30 -3.65 -8.60
N ASN A 543 -18.09 -2.46 -8.02
CA ASN A 543 -16.85 -1.73 -8.20
C ASN A 543 -15.66 -2.46 -7.56
N ASP A 544 -14.57 -2.52 -8.32
CA ASP A 544 -13.24 -2.90 -7.82
C ASP A 544 -12.70 -1.85 -6.84
N GLU A 545 -11.63 -2.19 -6.13
CA GLU A 545 -10.91 -1.33 -5.19
C GLU A 545 -10.61 0.06 -5.80
N GLY A 546 -10.99 1.13 -5.10
CA GLY A 546 -10.81 2.52 -5.51
C GLY A 546 -11.61 2.99 -6.73
N SER A 547 -12.43 2.13 -7.35
CA SER A 547 -13.10 2.42 -8.62
C SER A 547 -14.51 2.98 -8.43
N PHE A 548 -14.98 3.74 -9.43
CA PHE A 548 -16.34 4.28 -9.47
C PHE A 548 -16.82 4.43 -10.91
N TYR A 549 -18.14 4.55 -11.07
CA TYR A 549 -18.74 4.92 -12.36
C TYR A 549 -19.28 6.35 -12.31
N GLU A 550 -19.35 7.04 -13.45
CA GLU A 550 -20.00 8.35 -13.54
C GLU A 550 -21.32 8.26 -14.31
N ILE A 551 -22.35 8.95 -13.82
CA ILE A 551 -23.65 9.02 -14.50
C ILE A 551 -23.59 9.99 -15.68
N ALA A 552 -23.78 9.50 -16.90
CA ALA A 552 -23.94 10.34 -18.10
C ALA A 552 -25.34 10.97 -18.18
N SER A 553 -26.39 10.21 -17.89
CA SER A 553 -27.77 10.73 -17.85
C SER A 553 -28.71 9.88 -17.00
N VAL A 554 -29.82 10.47 -16.56
CA VAL A 554 -30.80 9.81 -15.69
C VAL A 554 -32.23 10.08 -16.15
N THR A 555 -33.05 9.04 -16.08
CA THR A 555 -34.52 9.08 -16.25
C THR A 555 -35.18 8.39 -15.06
N SER A 556 -36.51 8.24 -15.03
CA SER A 556 -37.15 7.52 -13.93
C SER A 556 -36.68 6.06 -13.81
N ASP A 557 -36.54 5.36 -14.93
CA ASP A 557 -36.33 3.92 -15.01
C ASP A 557 -34.93 3.53 -15.50
N THR A 558 -34.20 4.46 -16.12
CA THR A 558 -32.86 4.21 -16.65
C THR A 558 -31.83 5.19 -16.09
N LEU A 559 -30.72 4.65 -15.60
CA LEU A 559 -29.49 5.37 -15.28
C LEU A 559 -28.46 4.96 -16.34
N THR A 560 -27.93 5.91 -17.11
CA THR A 560 -26.91 5.69 -18.15
C THR A 560 -25.57 6.18 -17.64
N LEU A 561 -24.56 5.33 -17.67
CA LEU A 561 -23.19 5.61 -17.23
C LEU A 561 -22.36 6.19 -18.38
N THR A 562 -21.23 6.81 -18.06
CA THR A 562 -20.21 7.20 -19.06
C THR A 562 -19.42 5.99 -19.55
N SER A 563 -19.33 4.94 -18.73
CA SER A 563 -18.65 3.67 -19.05
C SER A 563 -19.42 2.84 -20.08
N THR A 564 -18.68 2.09 -20.91
CA THR A 564 -19.18 1.08 -21.85
C THR A 564 -18.57 -0.30 -21.58
N ALA A 565 -18.16 -0.55 -20.33
CA ALA A 565 -17.42 -1.74 -19.93
C ALA A 565 -18.19 -2.65 -18.97
N LEU A 566 -19.49 -2.41 -18.76
CA LEU A 566 -20.29 -3.23 -17.86
C LEU A 566 -20.68 -4.56 -18.52
N SER A 567 -20.61 -5.62 -17.72
CA SER A 567 -21.12 -6.95 -18.09
C SER A 567 -22.65 -6.97 -18.08
N VAL A 568 -23.25 -7.53 -19.14
CA VAL A 568 -24.71 -7.68 -19.24
C VAL A 568 -25.24 -8.65 -18.17
N GLU A 569 -26.19 -8.17 -17.37
CA GLU A 569 -26.87 -8.93 -16.32
C GLU A 569 -28.39 -8.70 -16.40
N PHE A 570 -29.19 -9.70 -16.00
CA PHE A 570 -30.66 -9.60 -16.04
C PHE A 570 -31.27 -9.83 -14.66
N ALA A 571 -32.16 -8.92 -14.24
CA ALA A 571 -32.83 -8.95 -12.95
C ALA A 571 -31.86 -9.18 -11.76
N VAL A 572 -30.67 -8.59 -11.83
CA VAL A 572 -29.66 -8.63 -10.77
C VAL A 572 -30.05 -7.66 -9.66
N SER A 573 -29.80 -8.04 -8.41
CA SER A 573 -30.03 -7.19 -7.23
C SER A 573 -28.71 -6.57 -6.81
N MET A 574 -28.63 -5.24 -6.81
CA MET A 574 -27.43 -4.50 -6.44
C MET A 574 -27.75 -3.31 -5.54
N ASP A 575 -26.73 -2.76 -4.91
CA ASP A 575 -26.77 -1.48 -4.21
C ASP A 575 -26.10 -0.43 -5.10
N VAL A 576 -26.77 0.71 -5.29
CA VAL A 576 -26.24 1.84 -6.04
C VAL A 576 -26.24 3.07 -5.14
N ALA A 577 -25.09 3.69 -4.93
CA ALA A 577 -24.95 4.87 -4.09
C ALA A 577 -24.12 5.93 -4.80
N ALA A 578 -24.56 7.19 -4.76
CA ALA A 578 -23.71 8.31 -5.14
C ALA A 578 -22.61 8.49 -4.07
N ILE A 579 -21.40 8.75 -4.54
CA ILE A 579 -20.22 8.87 -3.69
C ILE A 579 -19.58 10.24 -3.84
N SER A 580 -18.88 10.65 -2.80
CA SER A 580 -17.89 11.71 -2.86
C SER A 580 -16.52 11.08 -3.06
N SER A 581 -15.70 11.66 -3.93
CA SER A 581 -14.30 11.26 -4.09
C SER A 581 -13.48 11.51 -2.82
N THR A 582 -13.87 12.54 -2.05
CA THR A 582 -13.32 12.85 -0.72
C THR A 582 -14.43 13.48 0.14
N PRO A 583 -14.34 13.45 1.48
CA PRO A 583 -15.38 13.95 2.38
C PRO A 583 -15.38 15.48 2.52
N TYR A 584 -14.23 16.11 2.24
CA TYR A 584 -13.98 17.51 2.54
C TYR A 584 -14.48 18.41 1.40
N LEU A 585 -14.65 17.83 0.20
CA LEU A 585 -15.23 18.53 -0.92
C LEU A 585 -16.71 18.85 -0.66
N THR A 586 -17.05 20.12 -0.82
CA THR A 586 -18.44 20.56 -0.88
C THR A 586 -19.01 20.21 -2.25
N THR A 587 -19.92 19.24 -2.30
CA THR A 587 -20.55 18.81 -3.56
C THR A 587 -21.87 19.54 -3.77
N LEU A 588 -21.99 20.26 -4.88
CA LEU A 588 -23.20 20.97 -5.28
C LEU A 588 -23.88 20.30 -6.48
N VAL A 589 -25.20 20.20 -6.39
CA VAL A 589 -26.07 19.71 -7.46
C VAL A 589 -26.93 20.88 -7.97
N ASN A 590 -26.78 21.21 -9.24
CA ASN A 590 -27.61 22.21 -9.92
C ASN A 590 -29.07 21.72 -10.01
N THR A 591 -30.00 22.57 -9.60
CA THR A 591 -31.44 22.27 -9.54
C THR A 591 -32.26 22.89 -10.66
N ASP A 592 -31.66 23.77 -11.47
CA ASP A 592 -32.30 24.40 -12.63
C ASP A 592 -32.25 23.54 -13.89
N GLY A 593 -31.41 22.49 -13.89
CA GLY A 593 -31.29 21.50 -14.96
C GLY A 593 -30.33 21.88 -16.09
N ASP A 594 -29.68 23.05 -16.00
CA ASP A 594 -28.55 23.42 -16.84
C ASP A 594 -27.24 22.85 -16.25
N THR A 595 -26.30 22.44 -17.10
CA THR A 595 -24.99 21.98 -16.62
C THR A 595 -24.16 23.16 -16.17
N TRP A 596 -23.33 22.97 -15.15
CA TRP A 596 -22.42 24.01 -14.67
C TRP A 596 -21.48 24.52 -15.77
N ALA A 597 -20.99 23.61 -16.63
CA ALA A 597 -20.22 23.96 -17.82
C ALA A 597 -20.98 24.87 -18.80
N SER A 598 -22.30 24.69 -18.95
CA SER A 598 -23.12 25.57 -19.80
C SER A 598 -23.30 26.98 -19.22
N LEU A 599 -23.11 27.13 -17.90
CA LEU A 599 -23.11 28.40 -17.19
C LEU A 599 -21.72 29.08 -17.19
N GLY A 600 -20.72 28.45 -17.84
CA GLY A 600 -19.37 28.98 -17.98
C GLY A 600 -18.44 28.67 -16.81
N LEU A 601 -18.85 27.80 -15.88
CA LEU A 601 -17.99 27.33 -14.80
C LEU A 601 -17.14 26.15 -15.29
N VAL A 602 -15.88 26.15 -14.90
CA VAL A 602 -14.86 25.18 -15.31
C VAL A 602 -14.02 24.78 -14.10
N GLN A 603 -13.36 23.62 -14.19
CA GLN A 603 -12.34 23.22 -13.22
C GLN A 603 -11.29 24.34 -13.05
N ASP A 604 -10.79 24.50 -11.83
CA ASP A 604 -9.87 25.57 -11.38
C ASP A 604 -10.46 26.98 -11.40
N GLY A 605 -11.73 27.15 -11.79
CA GLY A 605 -12.46 28.39 -11.60
C GLY A 605 -12.81 28.61 -10.12
N PHE A 606 -13.13 29.85 -9.75
CA PHE A 606 -13.52 30.19 -8.38
C PHE A 606 -15.00 30.55 -8.28
N VAL A 607 -15.66 30.05 -7.25
CA VAL A 607 -17.05 30.39 -6.91
C VAL A 607 -17.16 30.90 -5.48
N SER A 608 -18.26 31.58 -5.15
CA SER A 608 -18.58 31.91 -3.77
C SER A 608 -19.96 31.42 -3.36
N LEU A 609 -20.02 30.85 -2.16
CA LEU A 609 -21.24 30.42 -1.49
C LEU A 609 -21.44 31.33 -0.27
N GLY A 610 -22.16 32.45 -0.46
CA GLY A 610 -22.25 33.46 0.61
C GLY A 610 -20.97 34.28 0.73
N SER A 611 -20.23 34.10 1.82
CA SER A 611 -18.96 34.82 2.10
C SER A 611 -17.71 34.01 1.80
N GLU A 612 -17.88 32.70 1.72
CA GLU A 612 -16.85 31.69 1.54
C GLU A 612 -16.52 31.55 0.05
N VAL A 613 -15.23 31.40 -0.27
CA VAL A 613 -14.71 31.24 -1.64
C VAL A 613 -14.22 29.81 -1.79
N TYR A 614 -14.54 29.23 -2.95
CA TYR A 614 -14.16 27.86 -3.27
C TYR A 614 -13.48 27.81 -4.63
N GLN A 615 -12.47 26.97 -4.76
CA GLN A 615 -11.96 26.52 -6.05
C GLN A 615 -12.79 25.34 -6.53
N ILE A 616 -13.07 25.30 -7.83
CA ILE A 616 -13.81 24.20 -8.44
C ILE A 616 -12.84 23.05 -8.74
N SER A 617 -12.88 22.01 -7.92
CA SER A 617 -12.08 20.79 -8.11
C SER A 617 -12.63 19.93 -9.24
N ARG A 618 -13.96 19.90 -9.44
CA ARG A 618 -14.57 19.12 -10.53
C ARG A 618 -15.86 19.74 -11.06
N VAL A 619 -16.09 19.62 -12.37
CA VAL A 619 -17.37 19.93 -13.01
C VAL A 619 -17.80 18.77 -13.90
N ALA A 620 -18.93 18.13 -13.58
CA ALA A 620 -19.50 17.05 -14.38
C ALA A 620 -21.03 17.15 -14.40
N GLY A 621 -21.64 17.29 -15.58
CA GLY A 621 -23.09 17.35 -15.70
C GLY A 621 -23.74 18.44 -14.81
N LEU A 622 -24.60 18.00 -13.88
CA LEU A 622 -25.25 18.87 -12.87
C LEU A 622 -24.48 18.91 -11.54
N VAL A 623 -23.35 18.22 -11.43
CA VAL A 623 -22.53 18.10 -10.22
C VAL A 623 -21.28 18.97 -10.32
N MET A 624 -20.95 19.63 -9.22
CA MET A 624 -19.74 20.40 -9.04
C MET A 624 -19.16 20.10 -7.66
N ASP A 625 -17.88 19.76 -7.62
CA ASP A 625 -17.17 19.49 -6.37
C ASP A 625 -16.25 20.67 -6.08
N LEU A 626 -16.30 21.17 -4.85
CA LEU A 626 -15.71 22.43 -4.42
C LEU A 626 -14.79 22.24 -3.23
N GLU A 627 -13.62 22.86 -3.31
CA GLU A 627 -12.66 22.95 -2.20
C GLU A 627 -12.65 24.37 -1.65
N GLU A 628 -12.75 24.53 -0.34
CA GLU A 628 -12.71 25.85 0.29
C GLU A 628 -11.29 26.40 0.25
N VAL A 629 -11.14 27.65 -0.20
CA VAL A 629 -9.82 28.27 -0.38
C VAL A 629 -9.78 29.68 0.20
N ASP A 630 -8.57 30.16 0.50
CA ASP A 630 -8.40 31.56 0.90
C ASP A 630 -8.86 32.51 -0.23
N PRO A 631 -9.74 33.50 0.03
CA PRO A 631 -10.20 34.43 -0.99
C PRO A 631 -9.09 35.18 -1.74
N SER A 632 -7.89 35.28 -1.17
CA SER A 632 -6.74 35.97 -1.76
C SER A 632 -6.08 35.24 -2.93
N ILE A 633 -6.27 33.92 -3.06
CA ILE A 633 -5.75 33.15 -4.20
C ILE A 633 -6.66 33.23 -5.43
N ALA A 634 -7.92 33.65 -5.23
CA ALA A 634 -8.91 33.69 -6.29
C ALA A 634 -8.74 34.94 -7.19
N SER A 635 -8.59 34.71 -8.50
CA SER A 635 -8.48 35.79 -9.48
C SER A 635 -9.84 36.39 -9.86
N ASP A 636 -10.78 35.54 -10.30
CA ASP A 636 -12.14 35.88 -10.71
C ASP A 636 -13.16 34.94 -10.03
N VAL A 637 -13.95 35.47 -9.09
CA VAL A 637 -14.94 34.70 -8.31
C VAL A 637 -16.35 34.88 -8.86
N THR A 638 -17.03 33.77 -9.17
CA THR A 638 -18.45 33.76 -9.56
C THR A 638 -19.35 33.49 -8.36
N ALA A 639 -20.24 34.42 -8.02
CA ALA A 639 -21.21 34.21 -6.95
C ALA A 639 -22.37 33.32 -7.41
N LEU A 640 -22.63 32.22 -6.70
CA LEU A 640 -23.75 31.32 -6.97
C LEU A 640 -25.00 31.74 -6.18
N ASP A 641 -26.18 31.63 -6.78
CA ASP A 641 -27.45 31.82 -6.06
C ASP A 641 -27.82 30.52 -5.34
N SER A 642 -28.01 30.60 -4.03
CA SER A 642 -28.45 29.48 -3.18
C SER A 642 -29.79 28.84 -3.59
N ASN A 643 -30.57 29.47 -4.47
CA ASN A 643 -31.80 28.88 -5.02
C ASN A 643 -31.55 27.94 -6.21
N ASP A 644 -30.38 28.03 -6.85
CA ASP A 644 -30.08 27.33 -8.10
C ASP A 644 -29.41 25.97 -7.84
N TYR A 645 -28.98 25.70 -6.59
CA TYR A 645 -28.33 24.45 -6.22
C TYR A 645 -28.81 23.89 -4.88
N ARG A 646 -28.48 22.63 -4.65
CA ARG A 646 -28.52 21.96 -3.35
C ARG A 646 -27.16 21.31 -3.06
N THR A 647 -26.80 21.18 -1.79
CA THR A 647 -25.61 20.44 -1.37
C THR A 647 -25.92 18.94 -1.28
N ALA A 648 -25.03 18.08 -1.76
CA ALA A 648 -25.05 16.65 -1.48
C ALA A 648 -24.23 16.41 -0.20
N SER A 649 -24.83 15.73 0.78
CA SER A 649 -24.19 15.51 2.09
C SER A 649 -23.70 14.07 2.21
N VAL A 650 -22.42 13.91 2.56
CA VAL A 650 -21.89 12.61 2.98
C VAL A 650 -22.51 12.27 4.33
N THR A 651 -23.04 11.04 4.47
CA THR A 651 -23.71 10.60 5.71
C THR A 651 -23.16 9.31 6.25
N LYS A 652 -22.43 8.55 5.43
CA LYS A 652 -21.89 7.24 5.75
C LYS A 652 -20.54 7.08 5.10
N VAL A 653 -19.70 6.28 5.72
CA VAL A 653 -18.52 5.70 5.11
C VAL A 653 -18.73 4.20 4.96
N VAL A 654 -18.26 3.65 3.85
CA VAL A 654 -18.25 2.21 3.60
C VAL A 654 -16.82 1.76 3.42
N ILE A 655 -16.45 0.71 4.14
CA ILE A 655 -15.13 0.09 4.09
C ILE A 655 -15.31 -1.32 3.52
N ASP A 656 -14.75 -1.54 2.34
CA ASP A 656 -14.72 -2.86 1.71
C ASP A 656 -13.69 -3.74 2.40
N GLN A 657 -14.11 -4.95 2.77
CA GLN A 657 -13.27 -5.90 3.49
C GLN A 657 -12.62 -6.84 2.48
N ARG A 658 -11.32 -7.09 2.67
CA ARG A 658 -10.53 -8.03 1.85
C ARG A 658 -10.06 -9.17 2.72
N GLU A 659 -9.98 -10.34 2.09
CA GLU A 659 -9.38 -11.55 2.64
C GLU A 659 -8.20 -11.92 1.74
N ASP A 660 -7.02 -12.02 2.33
CA ASP A 660 -5.82 -12.50 1.66
C ASP A 660 -5.75 -14.03 1.67
N ILE A 661 -4.78 -14.56 0.91
CA ILE A 661 -4.35 -15.94 1.08
C ILE A 661 -3.13 -15.92 1.99
N ASP A 662 -3.28 -16.49 3.17
CA ASP A 662 -2.21 -16.68 4.13
C ASP A 662 -1.24 -17.77 3.66
N VAL A 663 0.04 -17.41 3.63
CA VAL A 663 1.12 -18.28 3.20
C VAL A 663 2.21 -18.42 4.24
N LEU A 664 2.78 -19.63 4.30
CA LEU A 664 4.01 -19.91 5.04
C LEU A 664 4.99 -20.66 4.13
N VAL A 665 6.10 -20.01 3.82
CA VAL A 665 7.04 -20.50 2.81
C VAL A 665 8.48 -20.41 3.32
N THR A 666 9.33 -21.36 2.93
CA THR A 666 10.78 -21.26 3.15
C THR A 666 11.58 -20.89 1.89
N GLY A 667 11.03 -21.18 0.71
CA GLY A 667 11.52 -20.72 -0.59
C GLY A 667 10.90 -19.39 -1.00
N SER A 668 10.65 -19.21 -2.29
CA SER A 668 10.04 -17.99 -2.85
C SER A 668 8.56 -18.17 -3.23
N ILE A 669 7.88 -17.05 -3.45
CA ILE A 669 6.47 -17.00 -3.85
C ILE A 669 6.36 -16.47 -5.28
N SER A 670 5.60 -17.18 -6.10
CA SER A 670 5.07 -16.69 -7.36
C SER A 670 3.53 -16.73 -7.34
N ALA A 671 2.87 -15.62 -7.66
CA ALA A 671 1.43 -15.52 -7.68
C ALA A 671 0.96 -14.68 -8.87
N THR A 672 0.11 -15.22 -9.73
CA THR A 672 -0.39 -14.49 -10.90
C THR A 672 -1.90 -14.61 -11.00
N ALA A 673 -2.56 -13.47 -11.12
CA ALA A 673 -3.99 -13.32 -11.31
C ALA A 673 -4.25 -12.30 -12.44
N THR A 674 -5.40 -12.35 -13.12
CA THR A 674 -5.75 -11.25 -14.05
C THR A 674 -6.49 -10.10 -13.35
N GLY A 675 -7.14 -10.40 -12.22
CA GLY A 675 -7.65 -9.44 -11.25
C GLY A 675 -6.65 -9.23 -10.12
N ASN A 676 -7.12 -9.32 -8.88
CA ASN A 676 -6.38 -8.89 -7.70
C ASN A 676 -5.51 -10.00 -7.08
N VAL A 677 -4.43 -9.62 -6.41
CA VAL A 677 -3.58 -10.53 -5.63
C VAL A 677 -3.43 -10.03 -4.21
N TYR A 678 -4.01 -10.75 -3.25
CA TYR A 678 -3.94 -10.47 -1.82
C TYR A 678 -3.22 -11.62 -1.11
N LEU A 679 -2.05 -11.33 -0.54
CA LEU A 679 -1.19 -12.31 0.14
C LEU A 679 -0.81 -11.82 1.55
N GLY A 680 -0.93 -12.73 2.51
CA GLY A 680 -0.62 -12.51 3.93
C GLY A 680 0.42 -13.49 4.45
N SER A 681 1.27 -13.05 5.38
CA SER A 681 2.13 -13.96 6.14
C SER A 681 2.52 -13.43 7.52
N GLU A 682 2.54 -14.33 8.50
CA GLU A 682 3.09 -14.05 9.82
C GLU A 682 4.63 -14.09 9.88
N GLN A 683 5.31 -14.45 8.78
CA GLN A 683 6.77 -14.54 8.67
C GLN A 683 7.29 -13.71 7.48
N SER A 684 8.61 -13.60 7.32
CA SER A 684 9.20 -12.93 6.16
C SER A 684 8.81 -13.66 4.86
N MET A 685 8.59 -12.90 3.79
CA MET A 685 8.32 -13.42 2.46
C MET A 685 9.43 -13.04 1.48
N GLN A 686 9.83 -14.01 0.66
CA GLN A 686 10.66 -13.75 -0.52
C GLN A 686 9.80 -13.84 -1.77
N ILE A 687 9.73 -12.74 -2.53
CA ILE A 687 8.87 -12.62 -3.70
C ILE A 687 9.68 -12.86 -4.97
N ASP A 688 9.30 -13.88 -5.75
CA ASP A 688 9.90 -14.14 -7.07
C ASP A 688 9.10 -13.48 -8.19
N SER A 689 7.78 -13.66 -8.24
CA SER A 689 6.96 -13.03 -9.28
C SER A 689 5.51 -12.93 -8.86
N VAL A 690 5.06 -11.73 -8.52
CA VAL A 690 3.66 -11.44 -8.23
C VAL A 690 3.11 -10.48 -9.28
N SER A 691 1.97 -10.81 -9.88
CA SER A 691 1.32 -9.96 -10.88
C SER A 691 -0.20 -10.00 -10.76
N GLY A 692 -0.80 -8.82 -10.78
CA GLY A 692 -2.25 -8.60 -10.78
C GLY A 692 -2.60 -7.16 -11.14
N ASP A 693 -3.88 -6.82 -11.09
CA ASP A 693 -4.34 -5.44 -11.22
C ASP A 693 -4.09 -4.66 -9.93
N ASN A 694 -4.77 -5.02 -8.84
CA ASN A 694 -4.40 -4.58 -7.48
C ASN A 694 -3.59 -5.68 -6.80
N VAL A 695 -2.47 -5.29 -6.18
CA VAL A 695 -1.57 -6.21 -5.49
C VAL A 695 -1.36 -5.74 -4.05
N ARG A 696 -1.69 -6.59 -3.08
CA ARG A 696 -1.46 -6.38 -1.65
C ARG A 696 -0.64 -7.53 -1.10
N ILE A 697 0.55 -7.22 -0.59
CA ILE A 697 1.45 -8.21 0.01
C ILE A 697 1.80 -7.72 1.41
N LYS A 698 1.34 -8.47 2.42
CA LYS A 698 1.54 -8.14 3.83
C LYS A 698 2.31 -9.24 4.53
N SER A 699 3.42 -8.86 5.14
CA SER A 699 4.19 -9.73 6.03
C SER A 699 4.32 -9.10 7.40
N LYS A 700 4.33 -9.92 8.45
CA LYS A 700 4.65 -9.44 9.80
C LYS A 700 6.13 -9.10 9.97
N GLN A 701 7.01 -9.68 9.16
CA GLN A 701 8.46 -9.49 9.23
C GLN A 701 8.95 -8.81 7.96
N ASP A 702 9.95 -9.34 7.26
CA ASP A 702 10.56 -8.69 6.09
C ASP A 702 9.90 -9.08 4.76
N LEU A 703 9.85 -8.15 3.82
CA LEU A 703 9.59 -8.43 2.41
C LEU A 703 10.90 -8.34 1.61
N THR A 704 11.26 -9.40 0.90
CA THR A 704 12.54 -9.47 0.17
C THR A 704 12.36 -9.86 -1.29
N ASP A 705 13.20 -9.31 -2.16
CA ASP A 705 13.21 -9.63 -3.59
C ASP A 705 13.93 -10.98 -3.86
N GLY A 706 13.31 -11.82 -4.70
CA GLY A 706 13.83 -13.11 -5.14
C GLY A 706 14.48 -13.11 -6.54
N THR A 707 14.29 -12.04 -7.33
CA THR A 707 14.70 -11.98 -8.74
C THR A 707 16.03 -11.27 -8.99
N GLY A 708 16.41 -10.35 -8.09
CA GLY A 708 17.59 -9.52 -8.19
C GLY A 708 17.39 -8.23 -9.01
N ASN A 709 17.21 -8.32 -10.33
CA ASN A 709 17.16 -7.13 -11.23
C ASN A 709 15.90 -7.04 -12.10
N SER A 710 15.01 -8.04 -12.05
CA SER A 710 13.72 -7.96 -12.73
C SER A 710 12.68 -7.46 -11.72
N ALA A 711 11.50 -7.07 -12.17
CA ALA A 711 10.42 -6.79 -11.23
C ALA A 711 10.01 -8.10 -10.56
N SER A 712 9.98 -8.11 -9.23
CA SER A 712 9.36 -9.19 -8.46
C SER A 712 7.86 -8.96 -8.30
N VAL A 713 7.39 -7.72 -8.47
CA VAL A 713 5.97 -7.38 -8.45
C VAL A 713 5.57 -6.48 -9.61
N THR A 714 4.48 -6.82 -10.30
CA THR A 714 3.84 -5.99 -11.33
C THR A 714 2.40 -5.69 -10.92
N ALA A 715 2.00 -4.41 -10.92
CA ALA A 715 0.66 -3.99 -10.55
C ALA A 715 0.03 -3.08 -11.62
N GLY A 716 -1.21 -3.41 -12.02
CA GLY A 716 -1.98 -2.67 -13.02
C GLY A 716 -2.61 -1.38 -12.51
N SER A 717 -2.96 -1.32 -11.22
CA SER A 717 -3.71 -0.22 -10.61
C SER A 717 -3.14 0.20 -9.26
N THR A 718 -2.94 -0.72 -8.32
CA THR A 718 -2.43 -0.36 -6.98
C THR A 718 -1.47 -1.40 -6.45
N LEU A 719 -0.42 -0.93 -5.77
CA LEU A 719 0.53 -1.78 -5.07
C LEU A 719 0.60 -1.36 -3.59
N ILE A 720 0.28 -2.30 -2.70
CA ILE A 720 0.40 -2.16 -1.26
C ILE A 720 1.41 -3.19 -0.75
N LEU A 721 2.51 -2.71 -0.17
CA LEU A 721 3.55 -3.51 0.43
C LEU A 721 3.68 -3.24 1.92
N GLU A 722 3.81 -4.30 2.71
CA GLU A 722 3.92 -4.14 4.16
C GLU A 722 4.83 -5.17 4.84
N ALA A 723 5.72 -4.64 5.69
CA ALA A 723 6.64 -5.37 6.56
C ALA A 723 6.45 -4.94 8.02
N GLY A 724 5.47 -5.54 8.71
CA GLY A 724 4.95 -5.06 10.00
C GLY A 724 6.02 -4.74 11.06
N SER A 725 6.96 -5.65 11.31
CA SER A 725 8.11 -5.45 12.21
C SER A 725 9.47 -5.60 11.52
N GLY A 726 9.49 -5.53 10.19
CA GLY A 726 10.67 -5.79 9.36
C GLY A 726 10.96 -4.64 8.39
N ALA A 727 11.73 -4.94 7.35
CA ALA A 727 12.07 -4.04 6.25
C ALA A 727 11.45 -4.50 4.91
N ILE A 728 11.27 -3.56 3.99
CA ILE A 728 10.96 -3.85 2.58
C ILE A 728 12.26 -3.68 1.79
N GLY A 729 12.85 -4.78 1.34
CA GLY A 729 14.15 -4.76 0.67
C GLY A 729 15.31 -4.35 1.57
N SER A 730 16.47 -4.09 0.96
CA SER A 730 17.67 -3.57 1.63
C SER A 730 18.56 -2.83 0.65
N ALA A 731 19.53 -2.04 1.14
CA ALA A 731 20.53 -1.37 0.30
C ALA A 731 21.28 -2.32 -0.67
N SER A 732 21.43 -3.60 -0.32
CA SER A 732 22.11 -4.60 -1.16
C SER A 732 21.18 -5.43 -2.05
N ASN A 733 19.88 -5.42 -1.76
CA ASN A 733 18.84 -6.17 -2.46
C ASN A 733 17.53 -5.39 -2.37
N ARG A 734 17.38 -4.41 -3.26
CA ARG A 734 16.19 -3.55 -3.33
C ARG A 734 14.99 -4.38 -3.81
N PHE A 735 13.80 -4.00 -3.37
CA PHE A 735 12.56 -4.61 -3.80
C PHE A 735 12.14 -4.01 -5.15
N ASN A 736 12.17 -4.81 -6.21
CA ASN A 736 11.94 -4.30 -7.57
C ASN A 736 10.47 -4.44 -7.98
N ILE A 737 9.89 -3.34 -8.45
CA ILE A 737 8.50 -3.24 -8.86
C ILE A 737 8.39 -2.77 -10.34
N ASP A 738 7.22 -3.02 -10.93
CA ASP A 738 6.81 -2.53 -12.25
C ASP A 738 5.34 -2.07 -12.17
N LEU A 739 5.16 -0.78 -11.98
CA LEU A 739 3.85 -0.14 -11.94
C LEU A 739 3.34 0.17 -13.36
N ALA A 740 2.03 0.07 -13.57
CA ALA A 740 1.41 0.72 -14.71
C ALA A 740 1.45 2.25 -14.55
N THR A 741 1.25 2.99 -15.65
CA THR A 741 1.45 4.45 -15.71
C THR A 741 0.75 5.24 -14.60
N ASP A 742 -0.49 4.90 -14.27
CA ASP A 742 -1.28 5.60 -13.26
C ASP A 742 -1.39 4.80 -11.95
N ALA A 743 -0.63 3.71 -11.81
CA ALA A 743 -0.71 2.85 -10.64
C ALA A 743 0.00 3.47 -9.44
N THR A 744 -0.60 3.36 -8.25
CA THR A 744 -0.10 4.00 -7.03
C THR A 744 0.68 3.04 -6.14
N LEU A 745 1.73 3.52 -5.49
CA LEU A 745 2.49 2.78 -4.48
C LEU A 745 2.14 3.22 -3.06
N THR A 746 1.80 2.25 -2.23
CA THR A 746 1.79 2.39 -0.77
C THR A 746 2.76 1.37 -0.15
N ALA A 747 3.69 1.83 0.70
CA ALA A 747 4.69 0.95 1.32
C ALA A 747 4.89 1.26 2.81
N ARG A 748 5.05 0.22 3.62
CA ARG A 748 5.14 0.35 5.08
C ARG A 748 6.12 -0.62 5.73
N ALA A 749 6.92 -0.13 6.66
CA ALA A 749 7.85 -0.95 7.42
C ALA A 749 8.11 -0.38 8.81
N GLU A 750 8.43 -1.24 9.79
CA GLU A 750 9.05 -0.76 11.04
C GLU A 750 10.48 -0.27 10.75
N GLY A 751 11.22 -1.04 9.93
CA GLY A 751 12.58 -0.74 9.46
C GLY A 751 12.62 -0.06 8.09
N ASP A 752 13.69 -0.29 7.33
CA ASP A 752 13.96 0.41 6.07
C ASP A 752 13.03 0.00 4.92
N ILE A 753 12.89 0.89 3.93
CA ILE A 753 12.17 0.65 2.67
C ILE A 753 13.10 0.99 1.52
N PHE A 754 13.53 -0.02 0.77
CA PHE A 754 14.38 0.11 -0.42
C PHE A 754 13.64 -0.43 -1.64
N ILE A 755 13.11 0.47 -2.48
CA ILE A 755 12.29 0.11 -3.65
C ILE A 755 12.94 0.63 -4.94
N THR A 756 12.84 -0.17 -6.01
CA THR A 756 13.22 0.23 -7.37
C THR A 756 12.03 0.03 -8.30
N GLU A 757 11.56 1.09 -8.95
CA GLU A 757 10.63 1.01 -10.07
C GLU A 757 11.40 0.97 -11.39
N ILE A 758 11.12 -0.04 -12.21
CA ILE A 758 11.96 -0.36 -13.37
C ILE A 758 11.52 0.39 -14.63
N ASN A 759 10.22 0.55 -14.92
CA ASN A 759 9.76 0.99 -16.25
C ASN A 759 8.91 2.26 -16.25
N SER A 760 8.42 2.71 -15.10
CA SER A 760 7.47 3.82 -14.99
C SER A 760 7.83 4.81 -13.87
N ASP A 761 6.89 5.71 -13.56
CA ASP A 761 6.98 6.62 -12.44
C ASP A 761 6.61 5.89 -11.13
N ILE A 762 7.21 6.30 -10.02
CA ILE A 762 6.71 5.95 -8.69
C ILE A 762 5.65 7.00 -8.33
N ASN A 763 4.39 6.69 -8.56
CA ASN A 763 3.27 7.50 -8.07
C ASN A 763 3.06 7.20 -6.58
N VAL A 764 3.66 8.00 -5.72
CA VAL A 764 3.62 7.81 -4.27
C VAL A 764 2.23 8.17 -3.77
N ALA A 765 1.51 7.18 -3.24
CA ALA A 765 0.36 7.43 -2.40
C ALA A 765 0.84 7.76 -0.99
N THR A 766 1.34 6.75 -0.26
CA THR A 766 1.91 6.92 1.08
C THR A 766 3.04 5.93 1.35
N ILE A 767 4.14 6.39 1.94
CA ILE A 767 5.27 5.55 2.34
C ILE A 767 5.68 5.91 3.75
N PHE A 768 5.72 4.91 4.63
CA PHE A 768 5.99 5.11 6.05
C PHE A 768 7.02 4.11 6.57
N SER A 769 8.11 4.64 7.12
CA SER A 769 9.04 3.90 7.97
C SER A 769 9.02 4.48 9.38
N SER A 770 8.84 3.63 10.39
CA SER A 770 8.77 4.10 11.78
C SER A 770 10.12 4.50 12.39
N GLY A 771 11.23 4.01 11.82
CA GLY A 771 12.57 4.21 12.37
C GLY A 771 13.72 3.91 11.41
N GLY A 772 13.46 3.78 10.11
CA GLY A 772 14.45 3.47 9.08
C GLY A 772 14.51 4.51 7.96
N THR A 773 15.29 4.19 6.95
CA THR A 773 15.45 4.98 5.72
C THR A 773 14.38 4.59 4.70
N VAL A 774 13.83 5.58 3.99
CA VAL A 774 13.08 5.35 2.75
C VAL A 774 13.99 5.71 1.58
N ASP A 775 14.36 4.72 0.78
CA ASP A 775 15.19 4.85 -0.40
C ASP A 775 14.42 4.37 -1.65
N LEU A 776 14.08 5.31 -2.52
CA LEU A 776 13.30 5.08 -3.74
C LEU A 776 14.12 5.38 -5.00
N LEU A 777 14.08 4.45 -5.95
CA LEU A 777 14.77 4.57 -7.22
C LEU A 777 13.80 4.38 -8.39
N ALA A 778 13.50 5.44 -9.14
CA ALA A 778 12.83 5.36 -10.44
C ALA A 778 13.87 5.26 -11.56
N VAL A 779 13.98 4.10 -12.20
CA VAL A 779 14.98 3.86 -13.26
C VAL A 779 14.62 4.57 -14.55
N ASN A 780 13.36 4.46 -14.99
CA ASN A 780 12.85 5.00 -16.25
C ASN A 780 11.66 5.95 -16.05
N GLY A 781 11.61 6.67 -14.93
CA GLY A 781 10.52 7.58 -14.61
C GLY A 781 10.88 8.60 -13.54
N SER A 782 9.84 9.24 -13.02
CA SER A 782 9.83 10.26 -11.98
C SER A 782 9.34 9.67 -10.64
N ILE A 783 9.50 10.42 -9.55
CA ILE A 783 8.86 10.12 -8.26
C ILE A 783 7.90 11.28 -7.96
N VAL A 784 6.61 11.02 -7.88
CA VAL A 784 5.57 12.08 -7.83
C VAL A 784 4.55 11.81 -6.73
N ASP A 785 3.99 12.88 -6.17
CA ASP A 785 2.79 12.78 -5.34
C ASP A 785 1.59 12.42 -6.22
N SER A 786 0.94 11.29 -5.92
CA SER A 786 -0.19 10.78 -6.68
C SER A 786 -1.50 11.54 -6.44
N PHE A 787 -1.63 12.27 -5.33
CA PHE A 787 -2.93 12.82 -4.90
C PHE A 787 -2.98 14.34 -4.79
N ASP A 788 -1.85 15.04 -4.93
CA ASP A 788 -1.76 16.50 -4.96
C ASP A 788 -2.41 17.12 -3.73
N HIS A 789 -1.89 16.75 -2.56
CA HIS A 789 -2.43 17.17 -1.27
C HIS A 789 -1.31 17.61 -0.32
N ASP A 790 -1.59 18.54 0.59
CA ASP A 790 -0.56 19.06 1.52
C ASP A 790 -0.14 18.07 2.66
N TYR A 791 -0.54 16.79 2.57
CA TYR A 791 -0.21 15.78 3.57
C TYR A 791 1.05 15.01 3.19
N GLU A 792 1.82 14.59 4.19
CA GLU A 792 3.09 13.91 3.91
C GLU A 792 2.88 12.60 3.12
N ASN A 793 3.52 12.50 1.95
CA ASN A 793 3.58 11.28 1.17
C ASN A 793 4.61 10.31 1.75
N ILE A 794 5.74 10.83 2.24
CA ILE A 794 6.84 10.01 2.77
C ILE A 794 7.19 10.46 4.19
N ARG A 795 7.25 9.51 5.13
CA ARG A 795 7.76 9.76 6.48
C ARG A 795 8.77 8.71 6.90
N ALA A 796 9.96 9.14 7.29
CA ALA A 796 11.10 8.28 7.61
C ALA A 796 12.12 9.01 8.50
N VAL A 797 13.17 8.32 8.93
CA VAL A 797 14.33 9.01 9.52
C VAL A 797 15.10 9.74 8.42
N ASP A 798 15.58 8.97 7.43
CA ASP A 798 16.24 9.50 6.23
C ASP A 798 15.37 9.26 4.99
N VAL A 799 15.42 10.19 4.04
CA VAL A 799 14.72 10.08 2.75
C VAL A 799 15.74 10.20 1.63
N VAL A 800 15.86 9.15 0.83
CA VAL A 800 16.75 9.06 -0.33
C VAL A 800 15.92 8.84 -1.59
N LEU A 801 15.98 9.77 -2.54
CA LEU A 801 15.16 9.74 -3.75
C LEU A 801 16.05 9.84 -4.99
N THR A 802 15.91 8.90 -5.92
CA THR A 802 16.66 8.92 -7.18
C THR A 802 15.75 8.72 -8.39
N ALA A 803 15.72 9.68 -9.30
CA ALA A 803 15.02 9.59 -10.60
C ALA A 803 16.03 9.69 -11.75
N ASN A 804 16.47 8.54 -12.28
CA ASN A 804 17.55 8.47 -13.27
C ASN A 804 17.22 9.12 -14.63
N SER A 805 15.95 9.31 -14.95
CA SER A 805 15.50 9.89 -16.22
C SER A 805 14.33 10.86 -16.11
N GLY A 806 13.69 10.94 -14.93
CA GLY A 806 12.57 11.81 -14.62
C GLY A 806 12.93 12.94 -13.66
N GLY A 807 11.90 13.56 -13.11
CA GLY A 807 11.99 14.54 -12.02
C GLY A 807 11.49 13.95 -10.69
N ILE A 808 11.51 14.77 -9.65
CA ILE A 808 10.95 14.45 -8.33
C ILE A 808 9.99 15.58 -7.96
N GLY A 809 8.74 15.24 -7.67
CA GLY A 809 7.63 16.20 -7.56
C GLY A 809 7.31 16.88 -8.89
N THR A 810 6.28 17.73 -8.91
CA THR A 810 5.86 18.48 -10.09
C THR A 810 5.53 19.94 -9.76
N ILE A 811 5.45 20.82 -10.76
CA ILE A 811 5.18 22.24 -10.53
C ILE A 811 3.78 22.38 -9.91
N GLY A 812 3.71 23.02 -8.74
CA GLY A 812 2.47 23.21 -8.00
C GLY A 812 2.03 22.02 -7.16
N ASN A 813 2.73 20.89 -7.26
CA ASN A 813 2.48 19.66 -6.50
C ASN A 813 3.84 19.05 -6.10
N LEU A 814 4.42 19.61 -5.04
CA LEU A 814 5.72 19.18 -4.48
C LEU A 814 5.55 17.79 -3.85
N LEU A 815 6.60 16.98 -3.86
CA LEU A 815 6.56 15.74 -3.09
C LEU A 815 6.67 16.07 -1.59
N ASP A 816 5.62 15.80 -0.83
CA ASP A 816 5.55 16.10 0.59
C ASP A 816 6.25 15.02 1.43
N ILE A 817 7.22 15.43 2.24
CA ILE A 817 8.01 14.56 3.10
C ILE A 817 7.95 15.00 4.57
N ASN A 818 8.31 14.09 5.47
CA ASN A 818 8.51 14.33 6.89
C ASN A 818 9.73 13.57 7.41
N LEU A 819 10.83 14.28 7.60
CA LEU A 819 12.03 13.79 8.26
C LEU A 819 11.81 13.73 9.78
N THR A 820 11.99 12.54 10.36
CA THR A 820 11.86 12.33 11.81
C THR A 820 13.18 12.49 12.58
N GLY A 821 14.14 13.19 11.96
CA GLY A 821 15.45 13.53 12.53
C GLY A 821 16.69 13.01 11.78
N GLY A 822 16.53 12.58 10.51
CA GLY A 822 17.62 12.23 9.61
C GLY A 822 17.75 13.22 8.44
N LEU A 823 18.30 12.76 7.32
CA LEU A 823 18.73 13.61 6.21
C LEU A 823 17.92 13.39 4.92
N LEU A 824 17.92 14.41 4.07
CA LEU A 824 17.43 14.35 2.69
C LEU A 824 18.58 14.22 1.68
N THR A 825 18.54 13.15 0.88
CA THR A 825 19.42 12.96 -0.29
C THR A 825 18.58 12.78 -1.56
N VAL A 826 18.74 13.65 -2.57
CA VAL A 826 17.89 13.65 -3.78
C VAL A 826 18.74 13.80 -5.03
N ASN A 827 18.49 12.93 -6.01
CA ASN A 827 19.15 12.97 -7.32
C ASN A 827 18.10 12.83 -8.43
N ALA A 828 18.04 13.75 -9.38
CA ALA A 828 17.13 13.65 -10.51
C ALA A 828 17.76 14.10 -11.82
N GLN A 829 17.30 13.51 -12.92
CA GLN A 829 17.71 13.96 -14.25
C GLN A 829 17.08 15.32 -14.61
N ASN A 830 15.82 15.52 -14.24
CA ASN A 830 15.05 16.74 -14.45
C ASN A 830 14.78 17.41 -13.08
N ASP A 831 13.79 18.29 -13.02
CA ASP A 831 13.51 19.09 -11.83
C ASP A 831 13.28 18.29 -10.53
N ILE A 832 13.61 18.92 -9.40
CA ILE A 832 13.36 18.43 -8.04
C ILE A 832 12.46 19.42 -7.30
N ARG A 833 11.38 18.91 -6.69
CA ARG A 833 10.37 19.68 -5.96
C ARG A 833 9.94 18.92 -4.72
N VAL A 834 10.41 19.35 -3.56
CA VAL A 834 10.22 18.64 -2.28
C VAL A 834 9.78 19.63 -1.19
N ASN A 835 8.80 19.21 -0.38
CA ASN A 835 8.31 19.99 0.74
C ASN A 835 8.44 19.20 2.05
N GLU A 836 9.22 19.70 3.00
CA GLU A 836 9.22 19.20 4.36
C GLU A 836 8.04 19.79 5.14
N THR A 837 7.14 18.89 5.56
CA THR A 837 5.85 19.20 6.15
C THR A 837 5.92 19.51 7.64
N GLU A 838 6.92 18.99 8.38
CA GLU A 838 7.02 19.15 9.83
C GLU A 838 8.47 19.20 10.32
N GLY A 839 9.00 20.41 10.49
CA GLY A 839 10.30 20.64 11.11
C GLY A 839 11.31 21.22 10.14
N ASN A 840 12.59 20.95 10.38
CA ASN A 840 13.67 21.36 9.49
C ASN A 840 13.81 20.37 8.34
N LEU A 841 14.14 20.89 7.16
CA LEU A 841 14.67 20.11 6.07
C LEU A 841 16.19 20.10 6.19
N ASP A 842 16.73 19.05 6.80
CA ASP A 842 18.16 18.82 6.92
C ASP A 842 18.66 18.14 5.64
N VAL A 843 19.36 18.90 4.81
CA VAL A 843 19.85 18.47 3.49
C VAL A 843 21.22 17.82 3.64
N ASP A 844 21.37 16.63 3.07
CA ASP A 844 22.67 16.03 2.77
C ASP A 844 23.09 16.47 1.36
N HIS A 845 22.33 16.06 0.34
CA HIS A 845 22.61 16.40 -1.06
C HIS A 845 21.34 16.50 -1.90
N VAL A 846 21.21 17.49 -2.76
CA VAL A 846 20.10 17.66 -3.72
C VAL A 846 20.64 18.10 -5.08
N GLU A 847 20.65 17.21 -6.07
CA GLU A 847 21.15 17.51 -7.41
C GLU A 847 20.12 17.21 -8.51
N SER A 848 19.78 18.26 -9.28
CA SER A 848 19.12 18.15 -10.57
C SER A 848 20.13 18.35 -11.71
N ALA A 849 20.35 17.30 -12.52
CA ALA A 849 21.37 17.34 -13.56
C ALA A 849 21.02 18.19 -14.80
N GLN A 850 19.73 18.46 -15.06
CA GLN A 850 19.27 19.28 -16.20
C GLN A 850 18.06 20.17 -15.89
N GLY A 851 17.62 20.25 -14.63
CA GLY A 851 16.39 20.93 -14.23
C GLY A 851 16.57 21.89 -13.06
N ASP A 852 15.45 22.42 -12.61
CA ASP A 852 15.38 23.35 -11.47
C ASP A 852 15.21 22.59 -10.15
N VAL A 853 15.63 23.19 -9.04
CA VAL A 853 15.40 22.71 -7.68
C VAL A 853 14.47 23.66 -6.93
N GLU A 854 13.42 23.13 -6.33
CA GLU A 854 12.50 23.83 -5.45
C GLU A 854 12.37 23.06 -4.13
N LEU A 855 12.84 23.65 -3.04
CA LEU A 855 12.73 23.10 -1.69
C LEU A 855 11.89 24.02 -0.81
N ALA A 856 10.96 23.43 -0.09
CA ALA A 856 10.20 24.11 0.95
C ALA A 856 10.36 23.37 2.29
N ALA A 857 10.41 24.12 3.39
CA ALA A 857 10.46 23.56 4.73
C ALA A 857 9.50 24.26 5.67
N HIS A 858 8.92 23.50 6.60
CA HIS A 858 8.08 24.02 7.66
C HIS A 858 8.85 25.01 8.57
N LEU A 859 10.04 24.64 9.06
CA LEU A 859 10.88 25.49 9.90
C LEU A 859 12.05 26.11 9.12
N ALA A 860 13.14 25.36 8.93
CA ALA A 860 14.38 25.80 8.30
C ALA A 860 14.84 24.84 7.20
N ILE A 861 15.64 25.32 6.26
CA ILE A 861 16.44 24.48 5.35
C ILE A 861 17.88 24.59 5.82
N LEU A 862 18.49 23.48 6.22
CA LEU A 862 19.81 23.44 6.86
C LEU A 862 20.72 22.45 6.13
N ASP A 863 22.02 22.77 6.05
CA ASP A 863 23.03 21.75 5.78
C ASP A 863 23.10 20.82 7.00
N GLY A 864 22.73 19.57 6.76
CA GLY A 864 22.64 18.51 7.76
C GLY A 864 23.93 17.68 7.89
N VAL A 865 24.88 17.86 6.98
CA VAL A 865 26.18 17.19 7.03
C VAL A 865 27.29 18.20 7.27
N ALA A 866 28.53 17.75 7.16
CA ALA A 866 29.68 18.63 7.26
C ALA A 866 30.40 18.58 5.93
N ASP A 867 30.62 19.75 5.35
CA ASP A 867 31.50 20.05 4.22
C ASP A 867 32.57 18.96 3.94
N ASP A 868 32.41 18.21 2.82
CA ASP A 868 33.39 17.26 2.28
C ASP A 868 33.90 17.76 0.92
N PRO A 869 35.21 17.66 0.58
CA PRO A 869 35.70 18.16 -0.72
C PRO A 869 35.11 17.44 -1.95
N SER A 870 34.45 16.30 -1.76
CA SER A 870 33.75 15.55 -2.81
C SER A 870 32.32 16.04 -3.06
N GLU A 871 31.79 16.91 -2.22
CA GLU A 871 30.48 17.55 -2.32
C GLU A 871 30.68 19.07 -2.18
N LEU A 872 30.70 19.75 -3.32
CA LEU A 872 31.00 21.19 -3.35
C LEU A 872 29.77 22.07 -3.09
N ALA A 873 28.57 21.51 -3.19
CA ALA A 873 27.33 22.19 -2.89
C ALA A 873 26.29 21.18 -2.43
N ASP A 874 25.51 21.55 -1.41
CA ASP A 874 24.39 20.77 -0.91
C ASP A 874 23.26 20.75 -1.94
N ILE A 875 23.12 21.84 -2.71
CA ILE A 875 22.04 22.00 -3.69
C ILE A 875 22.59 22.42 -5.06
N VAL A 876 22.39 21.57 -6.06
CA VAL A 876 22.81 21.78 -7.45
C VAL A 876 21.60 21.77 -8.37
N GLY A 877 21.44 22.82 -9.17
CA GLY A 877 20.36 22.92 -10.16
C GLY A 877 20.52 24.10 -11.11
N ALA A 878 19.70 24.16 -12.15
CA ALA A 878 19.67 25.30 -13.06
C ALA A 878 19.14 26.55 -12.32
N SER A 879 17.86 26.59 -11.97
CA SER A 879 17.33 27.57 -11.02
C SER A 879 17.10 26.91 -9.66
N ILE A 880 17.36 27.65 -8.58
CA ILE A 880 17.17 27.16 -7.21
C ILE A 880 16.17 28.06 -6.48
N SER A 881 15.13 27.46 -5.91
CA SER A 881 14.10 28.13 -5.12
C SER A 881 14.02 27.51 -3.73
N LEU A 882 14.30 28.29 -2.68
CA LEU A 882 14.32 27.83 -1.30
C LEU A 882 13.30 28.61 -0.46
N THR A 883 12.42 27.90 0.23
CA THR A 883 11.40 28.51 1.09
C THR A 883 11.45 27.91 2.50
N SER A 884 11.79 28.73 3.50
CA SER A 884 11.60 28.38 4.90
C SER A 884 10.48 29.23 5.51
N ARG A 885 9.42 28.58 6.02
CA ARG A 885 8.18 29.27 6.39
C ARG A 885 8.27 29.99 7.74
N LEU A 886 9.07 29.46 8.68
CA LEU A 886 9.08 29.94 10.07
C LEU A 886 10.46 30.29 10.62
N ASP A 887 11.55 29.83 9.99
CA ASP A 887 12.89 30.15 10.44
C ASP A 887 13.86 30.50 9.29
N THR A 888 15.02 29.85 9.21
CA THR A 888 16.18 30.29 8.42
C THR A 888 16.37 29.45 7.15
N VAL A 889 17.16 29.94 6.21
CA VAL A 889 17.80 29.11 5.18
C VAL A 889 19.30 29.19 5.44
N GLY A 890 19.93 28.05 5.72
CA GLY A 890 21.28 27.96 6.28
C GLY A 890 21.39 28.54 7.69
N GLN A 891 22.53 28.33 8.33
CA GLN A 891 22.79 28.78 9.69
C GLN A 891 24.18 29.41 9.84
N VAL A 892 24.41 30.12 10.93
CA VAL A 892 25.67 30.82 11.12
C VAL A 892 26.83 29.83 11.27
N GLY A 893 27.80 29.91 10.35
CA GLY A 893 28.95 29.02 10.32
C GLY A 893 28.67 27.64 9.71
N ASN A 894 27.47 27.41 9.19
CA ASN A 894 27.13 26.29 8.31
C ASN A 894 26.09 26.83 7.31
N ASP A 895 26.57 27.38 6.20
CA ASP A 895 25.68 27.98 5.22
C ASP A 895 24.86 26.90 4.52
N ILE A 896 23.97 27.29 3.61
CA ILE A 896 23.57 26.39 2.52
C ILE A 896 24.47 26.72 1.33
N GLU A 897 25.16 25.70 0.85
CA GLU A 897 26.01 25.78 -0.32
C GLU A 897 25.18 25.45 -1.57
N VAL A 898 25.24 26.33 -2.58
CA VAL A 898 24.49 26.17 -3.83
C VAL A 898 25.38 26.27 -5.07
N ASP A 899 25.01 25.53 -6.12
CA ASP A 899 25.44 25.73 -7.50
C ASP A 899 24.21 26.03 -8.37
N SER A 900 23.99 27.31 -8.70
CA SER A 900 22.83 27.79 -9.47
C SER A 900 23.11 27.94 -10.97
N GLY A 901 24.03 27.14 -11.54
CA GLY A 901 24.27 27.06 -12.98
C GLY A 901 25.08 28.21 -13.59
N SER A 902 25.33 29.28 -12.82
CA SER A 902 26.21 30.40 -13.18
C SER A 902 25.88 31.09 -14.51
N THR A 903 24.59 31.07 -14.92
CA THR A 903 24.14 31.58 -16.23
C THR A 903 22.92 32.52 -16.09
N GLU A 904 22.86 33.61 -16.86
CA GLU A 904 21.67 34.50 -16.86
C GLU A 904 20.41 33.73 -17.30
N GLY A 905 19.36 33.71 -16.48
CA GLY A 905 18.14 32.91 -16.63
C GLY A 905 18.07 31.71 -15.69
N GLU A 906 19.21 31.24 -15.19
CA GLU A 906 19.39 30.20 -14.17
C GLU A 906 19.70 30.94 -12.86
N ASN A 907 18.70 31.05 -11.97
CA ASN A 907 18.77 32.01 -10.88
C ASN A 907 18.31 31.47 -9.53
N LEU A 908 18.76 32.17 -8.49
CA LEU A 908 18.42 31.89 -7.11
C LEU A 908 17.24 32.73 -6.64
N THR A 909 16.27 32.05 -6.03
CA THR A 909 15.16 32.63 -5.27
C THR A 909 15.15 32.06 -3.86
N VAL A 910 15.12 32.92 -2.84
CA VAL A 910 15.03 32.50 -1.43
C VAL A 910 13.96 33.30 -0.72
N SER A 911 13.14 32.63 0.08
CA SER A 911 12.22 33.23 1.04
C SER A 911 12.40 32.58 2.40
N SER A 912 12.89 33.33 3.40
CA SER A 912 13.02 32.88 4.78
C SER A 912 12.27 33.80 5.74
N PHE A 913 11.74 33.26 6.84
CA PHE A 913 11.14 34.09 7.88
C PHE A 913 12.21 34.83 8.70
N ASN A 914 13.30 34.13 9.01
CA ASN A 914 14.48 34.63 9.71
C ASN A 914 15.65 34.82 8.74
N ASN A 915 16.88 34.75 9.23
CA ASN A 915 18.09 35.02 8.47
C ASN A 915 18.23 34.10 7.24
N THR A 916 19.12 34.49 6.33
CA THR A 916 19.59 33.62 5.24
C THR A 916 21.10 33.58 5.29
N HIS A 917 21.67 32.39 5.28
CA HIS A 917 23.10 32.10 5.27
C HIS A 917 23.36 31.21 4.06
N LEU A 918 23.89 31.80 2.97
CA LEU A 918 24.04 31.08 1.70
C LEU A 918 25.34 31.44 1.01
N THR A 919 25.92 30.44 0.36
CA THR A 919 27.16 30.55 -0.41
C THR A 919 26.99 29.89 -1.78
N GLU A 920 27.12 30.68 -2.85
CA GLU A 920 27.29 30.14 -4.20
C GLU A 920 28.73 29.65 -4.35
N THR A 921 28.91 28.36 -4.59
CA THR A 921 30.24 27.75 -4.52
C THR A 921 30.99 27.81 -5.84
N VAL A 922 30.27 27.91 -6.97
CA VAL A 922 30.84 27.94 -8.32
C VAL A 922 30.42 29.20 -9.07
N GLY A 923 31.39 29.89 -9.68
CA GLY A 923 31.13 30.97 -10.63
C GLY A 923 30.28 32.16 -10.13
N ASP A 924 29.42 32.67 -11.01
CA ASP A 924 28.63 33.89 -10.80
C ASP A 924 27.22 33.57 -10.29
N LEU A 925 26.82 34.15 -9.16
CA LEU A 925 25.46 34.04 -8.64
C LEU A 925 24.49 35.00 -9.34
N TYR A 926 23.48 34.47 -10.03
CA TYR A 926 22.39 35.24 -10.61
C TYR A 926 21.19 35.28 -9.65
N LEU A 927 20.93 36.45 -9.05
CA LEU A 927 19.86 36.62 -8.07
C LEU A 927 18.55 37.04 -8.74
N ASN A 928 17.50 36.22 -8.58
CA ASN A 928 16.14 36.66 -8.82
C ASN A 928 15.61 37.42 -7.60
N THR A 929 15.42 36.77 -6.46
CA THR A 929 14.94 37.43 -5.22
C THR A 929 15.45 36.74 -3.95
N ILE A 930 15.93 37.52 -2.98
CA ILE A 930 16.15 37.09 -1.59
C ILE A 930 15.18 37.88 -0.71
N GLN A 931 14.25 37.18 -0.08
CA GLN A 931 13.30 37.74 0.85
C GLN A 931 13.53 37.18 2.26
N THR A 932 13.67 38.06 3.24
CA THR A 932 13.74 37.68 4.66
C THR A 932 12.70 38.45 5.47
N GLY A 933 12.46 38.03 6.72
CA GLY A 933 11.70 38.84 7.68
C GLY A 933 12.27 40.24 7.89
N ALA A 934 11.41 41.18 8.33
CA ALA A 934 11.77 42.59 8.44
C ALA A 934 12.86 42.91 9.47
N ALA A 935 13.09 42.02 10.44
CA ALA A 935 14.17 42.11 11.42
C ALA A 935 15.38 41.22 11.08
N ALA A 936 15.23 40.35 10.09
CA ALA A 936 16.22 39.36 9.71
C ALA A 936 17.30 39.93 8.77
N ILE A 937 18.36 39.15 8.60
CA ILE A 937 19.54 39.51 7.82
C ILE A 937 19.82 38.44 6.77
N ALA A 938 20.04 38.86 5.53
CA ALA A 938 20.56 38.00 4.47
C ALA A 938 22.09 38.15 4.35
N PHE A 939 22.82 37.03 4.46
CA PHE A 939 24.26 36.89 4.25
C PHE A 939 24.51 36.02 3.02
N ILE A 940 24.81 36.67 1.89
CA ILE A 940 24.97 36.01 0.60
C ILE A 940 26.42 36.15 0.13
N ALA A 941 27.08 35.04 -0.15
CA ALA A 941 28.43 35.01 -0.70
C ALA A 941 28.50 34.35 -2.08
N ALA A 942 29.39 34.85 -2.94
CA ALA A 942 29.85 34.20 -4.16
C ALA A 942 31.40 34.26 -4.18
N PRO A 943 32.10 33.37 -3.45
CA PRO A 943 33.55 33.42 -3.33
C PRO A 943 34.28 33.14 -4.65
N ALA A 944 33.64 32.40 -5.57
CA ALA A 944 34.19 32.09 -6.89
C ALA A 944 33.81 33.09 -8.00
N GLY A 945 33.00 34.12 -7.72
CA GLY A 945 32.59 35.05 -8.78
C GLY A 945 31.84 36.30 -8.35
N ARG A 946 30.87 36.71 -9.18
CA ARG A 946 30.07 37.93 -9.05
C ARG A 946 28.69 37.62 -8.46
N ILE A 947 28.02 38.67 -7.96
CA ILE A 947 26.59 38.62 -7.64
C ILE A 947 25.85 39.52 -8.62
N LEU A 948 24.95 38.98 -9.44
CA LEU A 948 24.32 39.67 -10.57
C LEU A 948 22.79 39.72 -10.42
N ASN A 949 22.16 40.73 -11.02
CA ASN A 949 20.70 40.87 -11.02
C ASN A 949 20.12 40.04 -12.16
N ASP A 950 19.28 39.05 -11.84
CA ASP A 950 18.48 38.35 -12.83
C ASP A 950 16.97 38.58 -12.75
N SER A 951 16.48 39.27 -11.73
CA SER A 951 15.07 39.66 -11.61
C SER A 951 14.50 40.30 -12.88
N ALA A 952 13.33 39.78 -13.33
CA ALA A 952 12.58 40.33 -14.45
C ALA A 952 11.96 41.70 -14.12
N SER A 953 11.54 41.89 -12.87
CA SER A 953 11.02 43.15 -12.32
C SER A 953 10.93 43.06 -10.80
N GLY A 954 11.09 44.20 -10.11
CA GLY A 954 11.03 44.25 -8.65
C GLY A 954 12.41 44.39 -8.02
N ASP A 955 12.48 44.20 -6.71
CA ASP A 955 13.71 44.23 -5.95
C ASP A 955 14.30 42.81 -5.87
N ASN A 956 15.60 42.68 -6.12
CA ASN A 956 16.32 41.42 -5.91
C ASN A 956 16.41 41.06 -4.44
N ILE A 957 16.29 42.04 -3.54
CA ILE A 957 16.46 41.81 -2.11
C ILE A 957 15.41 42.59 -1.32
N ILE A 958 14.64 41.87 -0.52
CA ILE A 958 13.59 42.39 0.37
C ILE A 958 13.91 41.89 1.78
N SER A 959 14.66 42.67 2.56
CA SER A 959 15.20 42.21 3.84
C SER A 959 15.37 43.35 4.84
N GLY A 960 15.35 43.04 6.14
CA GLY A 960 15.68 44.00 7.19
C GLY A 960 17.09 44.59 6.99
N LYS A 961 18.04 43.72 6.65
CA LYS A 961 19.43 44.07 6.36
C LYS A 961 20.06 43.03 5.45
N THR A 962 20.99 43.45 4.61
CA THR A 962 21.68 42.52 3.71
C THR A 962 23.18 42.79 3.69
N TYR A 963 23.93 41.70 3.68
CA TYR A 963 25.34 41.63 3.37
C TYR A 963 25.57 40.80 2.11
N LEU A 964 26.29 41.39 1.15
CA LEU A 964 26.69 40.75 -0.10
C LEU A 964 28.21 40.69 -0.17
N PHE A 965 28.75 39.49 -0.40
CA PHE A 965 30.18 39.22 -0.49
C PHE A 965 30.49 38.56 -1.84
N ALA A 966 31.39 39.15 -2.62
CA ALA A 966 31.81 38.59 -3.90
C ALA A 966 33.32 38.79 -4.05
N SER A 967 34.02 37.81 -4.61
CA SER A 967 35.44 37.98 -4.97
C SER A 967 35.61 38.95 -6.14
N LEU A 968 34.58 39.08 -6.97
CA LEU A 968 34.49 40.00 -8.10
C LEU A 968 33.45 41.12 -7.85
N ASP A 969 32.63 41.44 -8.86
CA ASP A 969 31.65 42.52 -8.85
C ASP A 969 30.32 42.16 -8.14
N ILE A 970 29.66 43.17 -7.58
CA ILE A 970 28.28 43.11 -7.09
C ILE A 970 27.42 44.03 -7.96
N GLY A 971 26.53 43.44 -8.76
CA GLY A 971 25.75 44.06 -9.82
C GLY A 971 26.56 44.31 -11.09
N SER A 972 25.86 44.71 -12.16
CA SER A 972 26.52 45.10 -13.42
C SER A 972 26.11 46.53 -13.84
N SER A 973 26.87 47.11 -14.79
CA SER A 973 26.56 48.45 -15.31
C SER A 973 25.26 48.49 -16.13
N ASP A 974 24.85 47.35 -16.70
CA ASP A 974 23.69 47.23 -17.57
C ASP A 974 22.44 46.83 -16.79
N LYS A 975 22.60 46.06 -15.69
CA LYS A 975 21.52 45.61 -14.79
C LYS A 975 22.03 45.66 -13.35
N ALA A 976 21.66 46.72 -12.63
CA ALA A 976 22.04 46.91 -11.22
C ALA A 976 21.11 46.12 -10.30
N LEU A 977 21.62 45.63 -9.18
CA LEU A 977 20.77 45.04 -8.12
C LEU A 977 19.81 46.10 -7.59
N ALA A 978 18.52 45.75 -7.53
CA ALA A 978 17.48 46.53 -6.90
C ALA A 978 17.22 45.96 -5.49
N THR A 979 17.07 46.81 -4.48
CA THR A 979 16.89 46.36 -3.10
C THR A 979 15.84 47.22 -2.39
N GLN A 980 14.91 46.56 -1.70
CA GLN A 980 14.04 47.16 -0.71
C GLN A 980 14.50 46.67 0.66
N VAL A 981 15.42 47.43 1.25
CA VAL A 981 16.03 47.05 2.54
C VAL A 981 15.97 48.17 3.55
N GLY A 982 15.96 47.80 4.84
CA GLY A 982 16.13 48.76 5.93
C GLY A 982 17.51 49.43 5.92
N ASN A 983 18.57 48.67 5.61
CA ASN A 983 19.96 49.13 5.43
C ASN A 983 20.72 48.21 4.44
N ILE A 984 21.63 48.77 3.62
CA ILE A 984 22.50 48.02 2.68
C ILE A 984 24.00 48.24 2.95
N GLN A 985 24.79 47.16 2.94
CA GLN A 985 26.25 47.20 3.00
C GLN A 985 26.84 46.09 2.09
N GLY A 986 27.82 46.43 1.24
CA GLY A 986 28.48 45.46 0.35
C GLY A 986 29.98 45.68 0.30
N GLN A 987 30.75 44.59 0.15
CA GLN A 987 32.22 44.60 0.10
C GLN A 987 32.71 43.67 -1.02
N SER A 988 33.55 44.20 -1.91
CA SER A 988 34.21 43.47 -3.01
C SER A 988 35.73 43.53 -2.81
N THR A 989 36.43 42.41 -3.07
CA THR A 989 37.84 42.23 -2.73
C THR A 989 38.81 42.70 -3.82
N THR A 990 38.37 42.95 -5.07
CA THR A 990 39.23 43.43 -6.17
C THR A 990 38.73 44.73 -6.87
N VAL A 991 39.66 45.67 -7.11
CA VAL A 991 39.62 46.96 -7.89
C VAL A 991 38.33 47.82 -7.93
N VAL A 992 38.42 49.06 -7.41
CA VAL A 992 37.49 50.21 -7.52
C VAL A 992 36.00 49.84 -7.51
N PRO A 993 35.33 49.81 -6.33
CA PRO A 993 33.95 49.40 -6.23
C PRO A 993 33.06 50.36 -7.03
N ILE A 994 32.43 49.89 -8.10
CA ILE A 994 31.27 50.55 -8.70
C ILE A 994 30.03 50.02 -7.96
N LEU A 995 29.91 50.32 -6.66
CA LEU A 995 28.65 50.15 -5.95
C LEU A 995 27.70 51.26 -6.41
N ARG A 996 26.92 51.01 -7.48
CA ARG A 996 25.87 51.94 -7.93
C ARG A 996 24.59 51.68 -7.14
N ILE A 997 24.50 52.28 -5.96
CA ILE A 997 23.23 52.39 -5.22
C ILE A 997 22.40 53.50 -5.89
N GLN A 998 21.33 53.11 -6.58
CA GLN A 998 20.30 54.06 -7.00
C GLN A 998 19.15 54.00 -5.99
N VAL A 999 19.20 54.87 -4.97
CA VAL A 999 18.09 55.06 -4.02
C VAL A 999 16.92 55.68 -4.79
N LEU A 1000 15.81 54.95 -4.92
CA LEU A 1000 14.56 55.42 -5.55
C LEU A 1000 13.63 56.08 -4.54
#